data_AF-A0A1J4K4M7-F1
#
_entry.id   AF-A0A1J4K4M7-F1
#
_cell.length_a   1.000
_cell.length_b   1.000
_cell.length_c   1.000
_cell.angle_alpha   90.00
_cell.angle_beta   90.00
_cell.angle_gamma   90.00
#
_symmetry.space_group_name_H-M   'P 1'
#
loop_
_entity.id
_entity.type
_entity.pdbx_description
1 polymer ?
#
loop_
_entity_poly.entity_id
_entity_poly.type
_entity_poly.pdbx_seq_one_letter_code
_entity_poly.pdbx_strand_id
1 'polypeptide(L)'
;MTRKVTFNLKSQFHGDAVPIIYGNCRELGNGDPSQGVDLVKIDDIYNHQITIEFSQHIDSNEIWYSYCFRPSYGSIIPESVPRRFLPKVISHCTIYDTIDEVTSVGDLVIHFHVRCFTNFGQHLYVVGNQDSLGNWDIESAVQLFYEGNEDFWTGNVRIPLSEKHRTIEYKYFRSFKGQNIEWEPVDNHKIELEPVTSPAILELADTFRWNDPVMESLTKSAFVDVLNKRKNQNSQTLKKFSPNDAKPGTINVRFETICPHVMSHQDLYVVGSCNELGNWKFDNGLKLNDSNFPFWFADLTMKRESMPFEYKFVVVGDELTDVEVEIEEESIPEKHESGFNDQNDGNKEQINNPKVKKTIIVKKMVRKAIWESEANRYCPGMTSTIISLDFPANIVINTWYTCPNRDMIKRFGVYVPLFSLRSSESCGIGQYSDIIGLVDFCNKIGASMIQLLPIFDTTDQGGWEDSYPYKQMSAFALHPIYINLLDVIPNTPQTIIDDINETKWDLEQKPSCDYPTIYSYKMRVLRRIFDDIISNKLESNIQFTEFLEREKEWLMPYALHCFFKDKYRTANFKKWPEYSKSISKREVVTECAKYKDKLMFTYWVQFICDKQFKKSRDYAIEHKVILKGDLPIGVNKYSVDCWAYPDNFRQHESAGAPPDDFAQNGQNWDFPTYDWTFMESDNYSWWRSRLARIASLYQAIRIDHVLGFYRIWEIPRSTCVTGMLGHYYPCNPISKIDLDVRNLKNLKRYLKPHINDHILKEKFGDDSDFIKETFLNTREVTSNTFETAQNNNNQNLHQNEQIAVKYEQVYDFNDVCNTEKKLIEYMDEVFKNHIYLADRRKSIENKLIQLMDNVLLIEDDERPGIYHVRTNVDVESIESTPNGTIVHPSTSWLELPENERKAFKKLHDYFAFERQNDLWLGKAGEKINVLKNTTNMLICAEDLGQLTDSINYHLSQTGLLNLRVQRMSKDRYHKFDETSNFNYLSVCCPSTHDCSTLRGWWEENRPVTCEYWATQLQRGDEAPLTLEPFILEMIIKQHLWSNSMFALFLLQDLTDLIPFFRRQTPQQERINDPSNPNHRWEYRYPYYLNDIITNTELTTKLREWAELSHRI
;
A
#
# COMPACT_ATOMS: atom_id res chain seq x y z
N MET A 1 -63.38 3.36 -11.79
CA MET A 1 -63.72 4.45 -10.85
C MET A 1 -62.58 5.44 -10.91
N THR A 2 -62.82 6.68 -11.35
CA THR A 2 -61.80 7.74 -11.27
C THR A 2 -61.51 8.04 -9.81
N ARG A 3 -60.23 8.11 -9.43
CA ARG A 3 -59.82 8.43 -8.07
C ARG A 3 -59.58 9.93 -7.97
N LYS A 4 -60.18 10.56 -6.97
CA LYS A 4 -60.10 12.01 -6.77
C LYS A 4 -59.16 12.31 -5.60
N VAL A 5 -58.15 13.14 -5.82
CA VAL A 5 -57.33 13.67 -4.72
C VAL A 5 -57.55 15.17 -4.64
N THR A 6 -57.99 15.65 -3.48
CA THR A 6 -58.16 17.08 -3.19
C THR A 6 -56.96 17.56 -2.38
N PHE A 7 -56.22 18.52 -2.91
CA PHE A 7 -55.10 19.16 -2.23
C PHE A 7 -55.56 20.48 -1.64
N ASN A 8 -55.37 20.65 -0.33
CA ASN A 8 -55.57 21.90 0.40
C ASN A 8 -54.20 22.45 0.79
N LEU A 9 -53.84 23.61 0.23
CA LEU A 9 -52.55 24.24 0.45
C LEU A 9 -52.68 25.49 1.30
N LYS A 10 -51.96 25.50 2.43
CA LYS A 10 -51.80 26.67 3.27
C LYS A 10 -50.53 27.40 2.83
N SER A 11 -50.70 28.61 2.33
CA SER A 11 -49.62 29.48 1.85
C SER A 11 -49.75 30.86 2.48
N GLN A 12 -48.67 31.39 3.05
CA GLN A 12 -48.61 32.75 3.59
C GLN A 12 -48.16 33.79 2.53
N PHE A 13 -48.06 33.38 1.25
CA PHE A 13 -47.62 34.26 0.17
C PHE A 13 -48.65 35.36 -0.14
N HIS A 14 -48.22 36.63 -0.12
CA HIS A 14 -49.06 37.83 -0.28
C HIS A 14 -48.93 38.54 -1.65
N GLY A 15 -48.34 37.90 -2.66
CA GLY A 15 -48.17 38.46 -4.02
C GLY A 15 -49.10 37.86 -5.10
N ASP A 16 -48.96 38.34 -6.34
CA ASP A 16 -49.78 37.96 -7.52
C ASP A 16 -49.45 36.56 -8.10
N ALA A 17 -48.65 35.74 -7.41
CA ALA A 17 -48.22 34.44 -7.92
C ALA A 17 -49.23 33.34 -7.58
N VAL A 18 -49.56 32.49 -8.56
CA VAL A 18 -50.50 31.38 -8.41
C VAL A 18 -49.74 30.12 -7.99
N PRO A 19 -50.08 29.47 -6.86
CA PRO A 19 -49.52 28.17 -6.52
C PRO A 19 -49.98 27.12 -7.53
N ILE A 20 -49.07 26.28 -7.97
CA ILE A 20 -49.28 25.15 -8.87
C ILE A 20 -48.87 23.88 -8.13
N ILE A 21 -49.55 22.77 -8.38
CA ILE A 21 -49.10 21.43 -8.02
C ILE A 21 -48.67 20.67 -9.27
N TYR A 22 -47.51 20.01 -9.21
CA TYR A 22 -46.97 19.20 -10.30
C TYR A 22 -46.36 17.90 -9.77
N GLY A 23 -46.09 16.93 -10.64
CA GLY A 23 -45.74 15.57 -10.25
C GLY A 23 -45.47 14.65 -11.44
N ASN A 24 -44.89 13.47 -11.20
CA ASN A 24 -44.41 12.54 -12.25
C ASN A 24 -45.49 11.79 -13.05
N CYS A 25 -46.75 12.20 -12.97
CA CYS A 25 -47.82 11.59 -13.76
C CYS A 25 -48.49 12.63 -14.65
N ARG A 26 -49.22 12.14 -15.65
CA ARG A 26 -49.83 12.98 -16.68
C ARG A 26 -50.76 14.04 -16.10
N GLU A 27 -51.51 13.66 -15.07
CA GLU A 27 -52.48 14.52 -14.38
C GLU A 27 -51.82 15.61 -13.54
N LEU A 28 -50.51 15.50 -13.29
CA LEU A 28 -49.68 16.47 -12.58
C LEU A 28 -48.57 17.05 -13.49
N GLY A 29 -48.71 16.97 -14.81
CA GLY A 29 -47.76 17.59 -15.74
C GLY A 29 -46.49 16.78 -16.06
N ASN A 30 -46.44 15.48 -15.74
CA ASN A 30 -45.29 14.58 -16.04
C ASN A 30 -43.93 15.08 -15.53
N GLY A 31 -43.93 15.77 -14.39
CA GLY A 31 -42.73 16.31 -13.76
C GLY A 31 -42.35 17.71 -14.24
N ASP A 32 -43.06 18.28 -15.21
CA ASP A 32 -42.87 19.66 -15.68
C ASP A 32 -43.76 20.63 -14.87
N PRO A 33 -43.18 21.54 -14.05
CA PRO A 33 -43.92 22.54 -13.30
C PRO A 33 -44.79 23.47 -14.17
N SER A 34 -44.38 23.71 -15.42
CA SER A 34 -45.12 24.56 -16.36
C SER A 34 -46.46 23.97 -16.80
N GLN A 35 -46.55 22.63 -16.78
CA GLN A 35 -47.75 21.85 -17.09
C GLN A 35 -48.49 21.40 -15.82
N GLY A 36 -48.05 21.87 -14.65
CA GLY A 36 -48.72 21.59 -13.39
C GLY A 36 -50.11 22.23 -13.31
N VAL A 37 -50.88 21.81 -12.33
CA VAL A 37 -52.27 22.24 -12.13
C VAL A 37 -52.35 23.41 -11.16
N ASP A 38 -52.94 24.51 -11.61
CA ASP A 38 -53.11 25.72 -10.79
C ASP A 38 -54.07 25.45 -9.62
N LEU A 39 -53.69 25.89 -8.42
CA LEU A 39 -54.57 25.85 -7.26
C LEU A 39 -55.43 27.12 -7.22
N VAL A 40 -56.71 26.94 -6.88
CA VAL A 40 -57.70 28.02 -6.84
C VAL A 40 -57.77 28.59 -5.43
N LYS A 41 -57.82 29.93 -5.30
CA LYS A 41 -57.92 30.62 -4.01
C LYS A 41 -59.33 30.52 -3.40
N ILE A 42 -59.47 30.15 -2.12
CA ILE A 42 -60.79 29.83 -1.51
C ILE A 42 -61.09 30.52 -0.13
N ASP A 43 -60.11 31.14 0.52
CA ASP A 43 -60.16 31.85 1.84
C ASP A 43 -60.62 31.04 3.09
N ASP A 44 -60.22 31.59 4.26
CA ASP A 44 -60.42 31.25 5.69
C ASP A 44 -59.35 30.43 6.47
N ILE A 45 -58.61 29.44 5.91
CA ILE A 45 -57.43 28.82 6.60
C ILE A 45 -56.37 28.24 5.64
N TYR A 46 -56.79 27.53 4.58
CA TYR A 46 -55.94 27.01 3.50
C TYR A 46 -56.24 27.82 2.24
N ASN A 47 -55.35 28.76 1.92
CA ASN A 47 -55.64 29.79 0.93
C ASN A 47 -55.89 29.25 -0.48
N HIS A 48 -55.43 28.04 -0.83
CA HIS A 48 -55.60 27.47 -2.16
C HIS A 48 -56.00 25.99 -2.14
N GLN A 49 -56.82 25.55 -3.09
CA GLN A 49 -57.18 24.13 -3.25
C GLN A 49 -57.37 23.73 -4.73
N ILE A 50 -57.17 22.44 -5.01
CA ILE A 50 -57.49 21.82 -6.30
C ILE A 50 -57.93 20.36 -6.08
N THR A 51 -58.81 19.84 -6.94
CA THR A 51 -59.14 18.41 -6.98
C THR A 51 -58.75 17.83 -8.32
N ILE A 52 -57.93 16.78 -8.30
CA ILE A 52 -57.35 16.14 -9.49
C ILE A 52 -57.89 14.71 -9.60
N GLU A 53 -58.35 14.35 -10.80
CA GLU A 53 -58.83 13.01 -11.14
C GLU A 53 -57.72 12.20 -11.78
N PHE A 54 -57.30 11.11 -11.14
CA PHE A 54 -56.27 10.22 -11.65
C PHE A 54 -56.90 9.05 -12.41
N SER A 55 -56.36 8.78 -13.60
CA SER A 55 -56.80 7.71 -14.49
C SER A 55 -56.21 6.34 -14.14
N GLN A 56 -55.08 6.32 -13.42
CA GLN A 56 -54.33 5.12 -13.02
C GLN A 56 -54.48 4.76 -11.54
N HIS A 57 -54.11 3.53 -11.18
CA HIS A 57 -54.10 3.05 -9.80
C HIS A 57 -52.98 3.78 -9.02
N ILE A 58 -53.33 4.51 -7.95
CA ILE A 58 -52.35 5.17 -7.08
C ILE A 58 -51.87 4.17 -6.02
N ASP A 59 -50.64 3.67 -6.14
CA ASP A 59 -49.96 2.93 -5.07
C ASP A 59 -49.04 3.86 -4.27
N SER A 60 -48.85 3.57 -2.98
CA SER A 60 -48.00 4.39 -2.11
C SER A 60 -46.56 4.38 -2.60
N ASN A 61 -45.96 5.56 -2.75
CA ASN A 61 -44.56 5.80 -3.14
C ASN A 61 -44.22 5.77 -4.65
N GLU A 62 -45.21 5.65 -5.55
CA GLU A 62 -44.94 5.73 -7.00
C GLU A 62 -45.21 7.12 -7.59
N ILE A 63 -46.25 7.80 -7.12
CA ILE A 63 -46.63 9.13 -7.62
C ILE A 63 -46.15 10.19 -6.63
N TRP A 64 -45.20 11.01 -7.06
CA TRP A 64 -44.76 12.17 -6.30
C TRP A 64 -45.44 13.45 -6.78
N TYR A 65 -45.60 14.40 -5.88
CA TYR A 65 -46.07 15.74 -6.15
C TYR A 65 -45.24 16.78 -5.37
N SER A 66 -45.21 18.00 -5.88
CA SER A 66 -44.60 19.17 -5.27
C SER A 66 -45.34 20.42 -5.73
N TYR A 67 -45.15 21.52 -5.02
CA TYR A 67 -45.73 22.81 -5.31
C TYR A 67 -44.70 23.78 -5.89
N CYS A 68 -45.19 24.71 -6.69
CA CYS A 68 -44.42 25.84 -7.20
C CYS A 68 -45.31 27.08 -7.31
N PHE A 69 -44.74 28.26 -7.50
CA PHE A 69 -45.45 29.51 -7.70
C PHE A 69 -45.26 30.00 -9.13
N ARG A 70 -46.35 30.34 -9.83
CA ARG A 70 -46.31 31.03 -11.13
C ARG A 70 -46.53 32.53 -10.91
N PRO A 71 -45.50 33.38 -10.97
CA PRO A 71 -45.69 34.82 -10.89
C PRO A 71 -46.42 35.35 -12.13
N SER A 72 -47.07 36.51 -12.01
CA SER A 72 -47.72 37.21 -13.13
C SER A 72 -46.71 37.72 -14.18
N TYR A 73 -45.45 37.90 -13.80
CA TYR A 73 -44.29 38.09 -14.68
C TYR A 73 -43.08 37.34 -14.12
N GLY A 74 -42.39 36.53 -14.94
CA GLY A 74 -41.20 35.76 -14.54
C GLY A 74 -41.37 34.24 -14.62
N SER A 75 -40.36 33.49 -14.18
CA SER A 75 -40.32 32.02 -14.20
C SER A 75 -41.06 31.40 -13.01
N ILE A 76 -41.50 30.15 -13.17
CA ILE A 76 -42.13 29.35 -12.11
C ILE A 76 -41.10 29.07 -11.00
N ILE A 77 -41.49 29.31 -9.75
CA ILE A 77 -40.63 29.20 -8.57
C ILE A 77 -41.03 27.93 -7.79
N PRO A 78 -40.28 26.82 -7.87
CA PRO A 78 -40.56 25.64 -7.08
C PRO A 78 -40.31 25.88 -5.59
N GLU A 79 -41.13 25.26 -4.75
CA GLU A 79 -40.94 25.27 -3.31
C GLU A 79 -39.59 24.63 -2.92
N SER A 80 -39.10 24.95 -1.72
CA SER A 80 -37.88 24.38 -1.13
C SER A 80 -38.08 22.97 -0.55
N VAL A 81 -39.33 22.55 -0.32
CA VAL A 81 -39.67 21.27 0.30
C VAL A 81 -39.44 20.12 -0.69
N PRO A 82 -38.83 19.00 -0.28
CA PRO A 82 -38.69 17.81 -1.10
C PRO A 82 -40.02 17.30 -1.67
N ARG A 83 -39.93 16.57 -2.80
CA ARG A 83 -41.07 15.90 -3.43
C ARG A 83 -41.80 15.03 -2.41
N ARG A 84 -43.11 15.21 -2.30
CA ARG A 84 -44.00 14.43 -1.43
C ARG A 84 -44.59 13.28 -2.24
N PHE A 85 -44.97 12.18 -1.59
CA PHE A 85 -45.58 11.03 -2.26
C PHE A 85 -47.05 10.89 -1.91
N LEU A 86 -47.85 10.53 -2.91
CA LEU A 86 -49.27 10.24 -2.67
C LEU A 86 -49.41 8.97 -1.82
N PRO A 87 -50.27 8.99 -0.79
CA PRO A 87 -50.66 7.78 -0.10
C PRO A 87 -51.48 6.90 -1.04
N LYS A 88 -51.59 5.60 -0.73
CA LYS A 88 -52.45 4.68 -1.48
C LYS A 88 -53.90 5.16 -1.44
N VAL A 89 -54.47 5.49 -2.60
CA VAL A 89 -55.85 6.01 -2.71
C VAL A 89 -56.78 4.95 -3.29
N ILE A 90 -57.88 4.63 -2.60
CA ILE A 90 -58.87 3.63 -3.05
C ILE A 90 -59.97 4.30 -3.90
N SER A 91 -60.49 5.46 -3.47
CA SER A 91 -61.57 6.19 -4.15
C SER A 91 -61.42 7.73 -4.08
N HIS A 92 -61.31 8.28 -2.87
CA HIS A 92 -61.09 9.71 -2.63
C HIS A 92 -60.09 9.93 -1.49
N CYS A 93 -59.26 10.95 -1.61
CA CYS A 93 -58.31 11.36 -0.57
C CYS A 93 -58.23 12.88 -0.51
N THR A 94 -58.07 13.43 0.69
CA THR A 94 -57.83 14.86 0.90
C THR A 94 -56.48 15.04 1.59
N ILE A 95 -55.62 15.85 0.99
CA ILE A 95 -54.27 16.15 1.46
C ILE A 95 -54.25 17.58 1.96
N TYR A 96 -53.71 17.79 3.16
CA TYR A 96 -53.51 19.11 3.74
C TYR A 96 -52.02 19.37 3.82
N ASP A 97 -51.58 20.45 3.18
CA ASP A 97 -50.16 20.72 2.99
C ASP A 97 -49.84 22.19 3.24
N THR A 98 -48.56 22.46 3.41
CA THR A 98 -47.98 23.80 3.54
C THR A 98 -46.89 23.97 2.51
N ILE A 99 -46.86 25.14 1.86
CA ILE A 99 -45.74 25.57 1.04
C ILE A 99 -44.91 26.56 1.86
N ASP A 100 -43.59 26.34 1.90
CA ASP A 100 -42.66 27.27 2.55
C ASP A 100 -42.81 28.68 1.95
N GLU A 101 -42.64 29.72 2.78
CA GLU A 101 -42.49 31.08 2.27
C GLU A 101 -41.40 31.09 1.20
N VAL A 102 -41.67 31.75 0.07
CA VAL A 102 -40.64 32.02 -0.93
C VAL A 102 -39.57 32.90 -0.27
N THR A 103 -38.55 32.28 0.32
CA THR A 103 -37.37 33.01 0.75
C THR A 103 -36.63 33.46 -0.51
N SER A 104 -36.80 34.76 -0.78
CA SER A 104 -36.02 35.63 -1.65
C SER A 104 -35.80 35.19 -3.10
N VAL A 105 -36.40 35.98 -4.00
CA VAL A 105 -35.74 36.43 -5.22
C VAL A 105 -34.35 36.96 -4.83
N GLY A 106 -33.30 36.15 -4.92
CA GLY A 106 -32.03 36.47 -4.27
C GLY A 106 -30.93 35.42 -4.41
N ASP A 107 -31.19 34.14 -4.14
CA ASP A 107 -30.11 33.18 -3.82
C ASP A 107 -29.19 32.77 -4.98
N LEU A 108 -28.02 32.22 -4.61
CA LEU A 108 -27.18 31.41 -5.51
C LEU A 108 -27.80 30.01 -5.61
N VAL A 109 -28.14 29.59 -6.82
CA VAL A 109 -28.64 28.22 -7.06
C VAL A 109 -27.50 27.36 -7.58
N ILE A 110 -27.20 26.28 -6.86
CA ILE A 110 -26.29 25.23 -7.30
C ILE A 110 -27.13 24.09 -7.88
N HIS A 111 -26.93 23.83 -9.17
CA HIS A 111 -27.50 22.68 -9.84
C HIS A 111 -26.43 21.60 -9.97
N PHE A 112 -26.62 20.50 -9.26
CA PHE A 112 -25.79 19.30 -9.41
C PHE A 112 -26.26 18.52 -10.61
N HIS A 113 -25.35 18.24 -11.54
CA HIS A 113 -25.58 17.43 -12.72
C HIS A 113 -24.47 16.40 -12.86
N VAL A 114 -24.71 15.23 -12.25
CA VAL A 114 -23.66 14.24 -11.97
C VAL A 114 -23.86 13.02 -12.86
N ARG A 115 -22.85 12.70 -13.67
CA ARG A 115 -22.80 11.44 -14.42
C ARG A 115 -22.15 10.36 -13.55
N CYS A 116 -22.94 9.38 -13.10
CA CYS A 116 -22.48 8.35 -12.17
C CYS A 116 -23.21 7.01 -12.40
N PHE A 117 -22.45 5.92 -12.37
CA PHE A 117 -22.98 4.56 -12.45
C PHE A 117 -23.38 4.04 -11.06
N THR A 118 -24.61 3.56 -10.95
CA THR A 118 -25.15 2.96 -9.72
C THR A 118 -25.67 1.55 -10.00
N ASN A 119 -25.68 0.70 -8.98
CA ASN A 119 -26.36 -0.59 -9.05
C ASN A 119 -27.85 -0.41 -8.75
N PHE A 120 -28.68 -1.33 -9.25
CA PHE A 120 -30.12 -1.32 -8.98
C PHE A 120 -30.41 -1.25 -7.48
N GLY A 121 -31.25 -0.29 -7.07
CA GLY A 121 -31.61 -0.05 -5.66
C GLY A 121 -30.65 0.85 -4.88
N GLN A 122 -29.55 1.32 -5.48
CA GLN A 122 -28.74 2.39 -4.92
C GLN A 122 -29.32 3.76 -5.25
N HIS A 123 -29.19 4.70 -4.32
CA HIS A 123 -29.50 6.11 -4.50
C HIS A 123 -28.23 6.95 -4.27
N LEU A 124 -28.13 8.07 -4.98
CA LEU A 124 -27.01 9.00 -4.89
C LEU A 124 -27.39 10.21 -4.03
N TYR A 125 -26.47 10.65 -3.18
CA TYR A 125 -26.63 11.78 -2.27
C TYR A 125 -25.42 12.70 -2.35
N VAL A 126 -25.60 13.97 -2.02
CA VAL A 126 -24.55 14.96 -1.83
C VAL A 126 -24.69 15.61 -0.45
N VAL A 127 -23.57 15.78 0.23
CA VAL A 127 -23.49 16.45 1.54
C VAL A 127 -22.26 17.34 1.58
N GLY A 128 -22.28 18.40 2.38
CA GLY A 128 -21.22 19.40 2.36
C GLY A 128 -21.21 20.33 3.55
N ASN A 129 -20.32 21.32 3.53
CA ASN A 129 -20.05 22.23 4.64
C ASN A 129 -21.06 23.38 4.83
N GLN A 130 -22.08 23.47 3.97
CA GLN A 130 -23.12 24.49 4.06
C GLN A 130 -24.37 23.90 4.75
N ASP A 131 -25.14 24.75 5.45
CA ASP A 131 -26.43 24.36 6.03
C ASP A 131 -27.34 23.69 4.99
N SER A 132 -27.45 24.29 3.79
CA SER A 132 -28.24 23.75 2.68
C SER A 132 -27.70 22.43 2.08
N LEU A 133 -26.47 22.04 2.44
CA LEU A 133 -25.83 20.77 2.08
C LEU A 133 -25.74 19.82 3.29
N GLY A 134 -26.37 20.15 4.42
CA GLY A 134 -26.44 19.28 5.59
C GLY A 134 -25.26 19.36 6.57
N ASN A 135 -24.29 20.27 6.42
CA ASN A 135 -23.13 20.40 7.35
C ASN A 135 -22.39 19.09 7.66
N TRP A 136 -22.12 18.27 6.64
CA TRP A 136 -21.51 16.94 6.77
C TRP A 136 -22.34 15.90 7.54
N ASP A 137 -23.60 16.20 7.87
CA ASP A 137 -24.54 15.23 8.41
C ASP A 137 -25.22 14.42 7.28
N ILE A 138 -25.04 13.10 7.33
CA ILE A 138 -25.56 12.14 6.35
C ILE A 138 -27.09 12.13 6.36
N GLU A 139 -27.72 12.29 7.54
CA GLU A 139 -29.18 12.30 7.65
C GLU A 139 -29.80 13.53 6.98
N SER A 140 -29.03 14.62 6.89
CA SER A 140 -29.38 15.88 6.27
C SER A 140 -28.87 16.00 4.82
N ALA A 141 -28.33 14.93 4.23
CA ALA A 141 -27.79 14.94 2.89
C ALA A 141 -28.87 15.13 1.81
N VAL A 142 -28.52 15.83 0.73
CA VAL A 142 -29.41 16.10 -0.39
C VAL A 142 -29.41 14.91 -1.36
N GLN A 143 -30.57 14.28 -1.55
CA GLN A 143 -30.71 13.20 -2.51
C GLN A 143 -30.72 13.73 -3.95
N LEU A 144 -29.96 13.09 -4.84
CA LEU A 144 -29.98 13.33 -6.27
C LEU A 144 -30.93 12.35 -6.98
N PHE A 145 -31.53 12.77 -8.08
CA PHE A 145 -32.53 12.00 -8.82
C PHE A 145 -32.04 11.62 -10.22
N TYR A 146 -32.28 10.38 -10.62
CA TYR A 146 -31.92 9.87 -11.94
C TYR A 146 -32.81 10.47 -13.05
N GLU A 147 -32.19 11.00 -14.11
CA GLU A 147 -32.90 11.65 -15.24
C GLU A 147 -33.31 10.69 -16.38
N GLY A 148 -33.11 9.39 -16.23
CA GLY A 148 -33.73 8.37 -17.09
C GLY A 148 -33.07 8.11 -18.44
N ASN A 149 -32.26 9.04 -18.97
CA ASN A 149 -31.87 9.02 -20.39
C ASN A 149 -30.37 8.82 -20.67
N GLU A 150 -29.43 9.18 -19.79
CA GLU A 150 -27.97 9.11 -20.08
C GLU A 150 -27.06 8.94 -18.84
N ASP A 151 -27.50 8.20 -17.81
CA ASP A 151 -26.75 7.96 -16.57
C ASP A 151 -26.46 9.21 -15.70
N PHE A 152 -27.31 10.23 -15.82
CA PHE A 152 -27.23 11.45 -15.03
C PHE A 152 -28.15 11.46 -13.81
N TRP A 153 -27.65 12.12 -12.78
CA TRP A 153 -28.31 12.39 -11.51
C TRP A 153 -28.34 13.89 -11.28
N THR A 154 -29.50 14.43 -10.91
CA THR A 154 -29.67 15.88 -10.72
C THR A 154 -30.28 16.25 -9.38
N GLY A 155 -29.91 17.44 -8.89
CA GLY A 155 -30.41 18.00 -7.64
C GLY A 155 -30.09 19.49 -7.54
N ASN A 156 -30.93 20.23 -6.82
CA ASN A 156 -30.75 21.68 -6.65
C ASN A 156 -30.55 22.01 -5.17
N VAL A 157 -29.60 22.93 -4.91
CA VAL A 157 -29.35 23.47 -3.57
C VAL A 157 -29.31 24.99 -3.65
N ARG A 158 -30.03 25.66 -2.76
CA ARG A 158 -30.06 27.12 -2.67
C ARG A 158 -29.14 27.58 -1.55
N ILE A 159 -28.24 28.49 -1.87
CA ILE A 159 -27.30 29.06 -0.93
C ILE A 159 -27.55 30.57 -0.85
N PRO A 160 -27.75 31.14 0.36
CA PRO A 160 -27.98 32.58 0.51
C PRO A 160 -26.87 33.42 -0.12
N LEU A 161 -27.19 34.61 -0.62
CA LEU A 161 -26.16 35.56 -1.08
C LEU A 161 -25.21 35.97 0.06
N SER A 162 -23.99 36.33 -0.30
CA SER A 162 -22.95 36.71 0.67
C SER A 162 -21.99 37.73 0.07
N GLU A 163 -21.75 38.82 0.81
CA GLU A 163 -20.70 39.80 0.52
C GLU A 163 -19.30 39.29 0.91
N LYS A 164 -19.22 38.13 1.55
CA LYS A 164 -17.96 37.46 1.92
C LYS A 164 -17.66 36.34 0.94
N HIS A 165 -16.37 36.14 0.69
CA HIS A 165 -15.82 34.93 0.09
C HIS A 165 -16.28 33.69 0.88
N ARG A 166 -16.55 32.60 0.16
CA ARG A 166 -16.97 31.33 0.76
C ARG A 166 -16.31 30.16 0.05
N THR A 167 -15.91 29.17 0.82
CA THR A 167 -15.52 27.86 0.30
C THR A 167 -16.73 26.94 0.43
N ILE A 168 -17.25 26.47 -0.70
CA ILE A 168 -18.25 25.40 -0.70
C ILE A 168 -17.50 24.09 -0.83
N GLU A 169 -17.64 23.24 0.17
CA GLU A 169 -17.14 21.88 0.14
C GLU A 169 -18.30 20.91 0.09
N TYR A 170 -18.21 19.90 -0.77
CA TYR A 170 -19.22 18.85 -0.88
C TYR A 170 -18.59 17.51 -1.23
N LYS A 171 -19.34 16.44 -1.00
CA LYS A 171 -18.94 15.07 -1.28
C LYS A 171 -20.15 14.20 -1.60
N TYR A 172 -19.98 13.26 -2.53
CA TYR A 172 -20.99 12.29 -2.92
C TYR A 172 -20.88 10.98 -2.15
N PHE A 173 -22.03 10.37 -1.88
CA PHE A 173 -22.10 8.99 -1.42
C PHE A 173 -23.30 8.28 -2.05
N ARG A 174 -23.18 6.95 -2.19
CA ARG A 174 -24.30 6.09 -2.58
C ARG A 174 -24.75 5.24 -1.40
N SER A 175 -26.05 4.98 -1.35
CA SER A 175 -26.66 4.16 -0.29
C SER A 175 -27.65 3.16 -0.88
N PHE A 176 -27.70 1.95 -0.33
CA PHE A 176 -28.70 0.95 -0.68
C PHE A 176 -29.76 0.87 0.41
N LYS A 177 -30.97 1.38 0.15
CA LYS A 177 -32.09 1.40 1.11
C LYS A 177 -31.74 2.04 2.49
N GLY A 178 -30.86 3.04 2.52
CA GLY A 178 -30.40 3.68 3.76
C GLY A 178 -29.40 2.84 4.57
N GLN A 179 -28.92 1.73 4.04
CA GLN A 179 -27.87 0.87 4.61
C GLN A 179 -26.68 0.80 3.64
N ASN A 180 -25.49 0.48 4.14
CA ASN A 180 -24.26 0.37 3.35
C ASN A 180 -23.93 1.65 2.55
N ILE A 181 -23.41 2.65 3.27
CA ILE A 181 -22.94 3.90 2.66
C ILE A 181 -21.57 3.68 2.05
N GLU A 182 -21.46 3.99 0.77
CA GLU A 182 -20.20 4.02 0.09
C GLU A 182 -19.92 5.47 -0.29
N TRP A 183 -18.79 6.00 0.16
CA TRP A 183 -18.32 7.33 -0.17
C TRP A 183 -17.49 7.32 -1.44
N GLU A 184 -17.48 8.43 -2.16
CA GLU A 184 -16.44 8.63 -3.14
C GLU A 184 -15.05 8.64 -2.48
N PRO A 185 -14.03 8.02 -3.12
CA PRO A 185 -12.71 7.83 -2.53
C PRO A 185 -11.78 9.06 -2.59
N VAL A 186 -12.23 10.22 -3.07
CA VAL A 186 -11.43 11.46 -3.04
C VAL A 186 -11.69 12.35 -1.83
N ASP A 187 -10.78 13.30 -1.64
CA ASP A 187 -11.00 14.48 -0.82
C ASP A 187 -12.27 15.24 -1.26
N ASN A 188 -12.80 16.04 -0.35
CA ASN A 188 -13.98 16.88 -0.61
C ASN A 188 -13.76 17.74 -1.86
N HIS A 189 -14.76 17.78 -2.74
CA HIS A 189 -14.80 18.78 -3.80
C HIS A 189 -14.84 20.16 -3.17
N LYS A 190 -14.07 21.12 -3.71
CA LYS A 190 -13.99 22.49 -3.17
C LYS A 190 -14.21 23.50 -4.26
N ILE A 191 -15.08 24.47 -4.00
CA ILE A 191 -15.30 25.63 -4.86
C ILE A 191 -15.04 26.88 -4.04
N GLU A 192 -13.98 27.60 -4.41
CA GLU A 192 -13.65 28.91 -3.84
C GLU A 192 -14.47 29.99 -4.55
N LEU A 193 -15.53 30.48 -3.91
CA LEU A 193 -16.39 31.52 -4.45
C LEU A 193 -15.97 32.92 -3.97
N GLU A 194 -15.89 33.85 -4.92
CA GLU A 194 -15.93 35.28 -4.66
C GLU A 194 -17.30 35.70 -4.06
N PRO A 195 -17.43 36.90 -3.45
CA PRO A 195 -18.70 37.43 -3.01
C PRO A 195 -19.79 37.32 -4.09
N VAL A 196 -20.89 36.66 -3.75
CA VAL A 196 -22.06 36.51 -4.64
C VAL A 196 -23.14 37.42 -4.09
N THR A 197 -23.31 38.60 -4.72
CA THR A 197 -24.19 39.69 -4.24
C THR A 197 -25.40 39.89 -5.15
N SER A 198 -25.49 39.13 -6.23
CA SER A 198 -26.62 39.07 -7.15
C SER A 198 -27.04 37.62 -7.36
N PRO A 199 -28.32 37.34 -7.64
CA PRO A 199 -28.74 35.98 -7.98
C PRO A 199 -27.95 35.45 -9.17
N ALA A 200 -27.42 34.25 -9.04
CA ALA A 200 -26.62 33.59 -10.06
C ALA A 200 -26.87 32.09 -10.04
N ILE A 201 -26.53 31.41 -11.13
CA ILE A 201 -26.61 29.95 -11.22
C ILE A 201 -25.23 29.38 -11.42
N LEU A 202 -24.96 28.31 -10.68
CA LEU A 202 -23.76 27.49 -10.79
C LEU A 202 -24.17 26.06 -11.10
N GLU A 203 -23.94 25.62 -12.33
CA GLU A 203 -24.11 24.22 -12.72
C GLU A 203 -22.82 23.44 -12.49
N LEU A 204 -22.90 22.35 -11.73
CA LEU A 204 -21.80 21.44 -11.44
C LEU A 204 -21.98 20.18 -12.28
N ALA A 205 -21.30 20.15 -13.43
CA ALA A 205 -21.32 19.05 -14.37
C ALA A 205 -20.21 18.05 -14.02
N ASP A 206 -20.48 17.19 -13.04
CA ASP A 206 -19.49 16.27 -12.48
C ASP A 206 -19.55 14.92 -13.20
N THR A 207 -18.41 14.45 -13.70
CA THR A 207 -18.29 13.11 -14.30
C THR A 207 -17.43 12.22 -13.41
N PHE A 208 -18.03 11.14 -12.90
CA PHE A 208 -17.49 10.38 -11.80
C PHE A 208 -17.32 8.88 -12.11
N ARG A 209 -16.26 8.25 -11.59
CA ARG A 209 -15.89 6.83 -11.75
C ARG A 209 -15.47 6.22 -10.42
N TRP A 210 -16.41 5.58 -9.72
CA TRP A 210 -16.33 5.18 -8.31
C TRP A 210 -15.00 4.62 -7.76
N ASN A 211 -14.21 3.90 -8.56
CA ASN A 211 -12.88 3.45 -8.15
C ASN A 211 -11.93 3.33 -9.36
N ASP A 212 -10.78 4.00 -9.33
CA ASP A 212 -9.67 3.79 -10.26
C ASP A 212 -8.33 3.75 -9.48
N PRO A 213 -7.97 2.58 -8.93
CA PRO A 213 -6.79 2.43 -8.09
C PRO A 213 -5.47 2.71 -8.84
N VAL A 214 -5.48 2.59 -10.17
CA VAL A 214 -4.35 2.94 -11.03
C VAL A 214 -4.12 4.43 -11.02
N MET A 215 -5.17 5.22 -11.30
CA MET A 215 -5.03 6.67 -11.31
C MET A 215 -4.71 7.22 -9.93
N GLU A 216 -5.28 6.64 -8.87
CA GLU A 216 -4.93 6.98 -7.48
C GLU A 216 -3.43 6.74 -7.19
N SER A 217 -2.86 5.65 -7.69
CA SER A 217 -1.42 5.37 -7.52
C SER A 217 -0.54 6.41 -8.22
N LEU A 218 -0.99 6.93 -9.37
CA LEU A 218 -0.27 7.95 -10.14
C LEU A 218 -0.34 9.35 -9.52
N THR A 219 -1.21 9.61 -8.55
CA THR A 219 -1.24 10.89 -7.80
C THR A 219 -0.31 10.91 -6.58
N LYS A 220 0.34 9.78 -6.26
CA LYS A 220 1.26 9.68 -5.11
C LYS A 220 2.58 10.41 -5.38
N SER A 221 3.32 10.73 -4.33
CA SER A 221 4.56 11.54 -4.36
C SER A 221 5.64 10.97 -5.27
N ALA A 222 5.70 9.65 -5.42
CA ALA A 222 6.60 8.99 -6.38
C ALA A 222 6.42 9.51 -7.82
N PHE A 223 5.21 9.87 -8.22
CA PHE A 223 4.92 10.41 -9.54
C PHE A 223 4.87 11.93 -9.53
N VAL A 224 4.13 12.51 -8.58
CA VAL A 224 3.86 13.95 -8.54
C VAL A 224 5.08 14.76 -8.13
N ASP A 225 5.80 14.31 -7.11
CA ASP A 225 6.93 15.05 -6.53
C ASP A 225 8.28 14.67 -7.15
N VAL A 226 8.36 13.56 -7.89
CA VAL A 226 9.60 13.03 -8.49
C VAL A 226 9.54 12.94 -10.00
N LEU A 227 8.85 11.94 -10.57
CA LEU A 227 8.91 11.66 -12.02
C LEU A 227 8.35 12.79 -12.88
N ASN A 228 7.17 13.29 -12.49
CA ASN A 228 6.42 14.35 -13.15
C ASN A 228 6.48 15.68 -12.39
N LYS A 229 7.50 15.86 -11.54
CA LYS A 229 7.71 17.11 -10.81
C LYS A 229 7.69 18.32 -11.74
N ARG A 230 6.89 19.32 -11.40
CA ARG A 230 6.70 20.54 -12.20
C ARG A 230 7.38 21.75 -11.53
N LYS A 231 7.93 22.66 -12.35
CA LYS A 231 8.77 23.78 -11.87
C LYS A 231 7.99 24.93 -11.19
N ASN A 232 6.70 25.09 -11.49
CA ASN A 232 5.90 26.26 -11.12
C ASN A 232 4.78 25.93 -10.12
N GLN A 233 5.08 25.21 -9.03
CA GLN A 233 4.14 25.03 -7.91
C GLN A 233 4.05 26.27 -6.98
N ASN A 234 4.38 27.46 -7.46
CA ASN A 234 4.17 28.67 -6.67
C ASN A 234 2.67 28.87 -6.50
N SER A 235 2.26 28.96 -5.23
CA SER A 235 0.91 29.17 -4.68
C SER A 235 0.14 30.32 -5.34
N GLN A 236 -0.21 30.19 -6.63
CA GLN A 236 -1.40 30.83 -7.13
C GLN A 236 -2.54 30.09 -6.46
N THR A 237 -3.05 30.67 -5.37
CA THR A 237 -4.37 30.35 -4.83
C THR A 237 -5.30 30.10 -6.02
N LEU A 238 -5.95 28.93 -6.03
CA LEU A 238 -7.01 28.59 -7.00
C LEU A 238 -7.78 29.86 -7.30
N LYS A 239 -7.76 30.28 -8.57
CA LYS A 239 -8.38 31.55 -8.95
C LYS A 239 -9.84 31.46 -8.50
N LYS A 240 -10.25 32.34 -7.58
CA LYS A 240 -11.59 32.31 -7.03
C LYS A 240 -12.60 32.50 -8.16
N PHE A 241 -13.65 31.70 -8.12
CA PHE A 241 -14.70 31.70 -9.13
C PHE A 241 -15.69 32.81 -8.79
N SER A 242 -15.98 33.71 -9.73
CA SER A 242 -16.92 34.82 -9.55
C SER A 242 -18.17 34.61 -10.40
N PRO A 243 -19.27 34.10 -9.81
CA PRO A 243 -20.53 33.94 -10.53
C PRO A 243 -21.08 35.25 -11.11
N ASN A 244 -20.77 36.39 -10.49
CA ASN A 244 -21.26 37.71 -10.89
C ASN A 244 -20.55 38.26 -12.15
N ASP A 245 -19.43 37.67 -12.57
CA ASP A 245 -18.67 38.16 -13.73
C ASP A 245 -19.33 37.81 -15.07
N ALA A 246 -20.29 36.88 -15.07
CA ALA A 246 -20.99 36.45 -16.29
C ALA A 246 -21.91 37.57 -16.80
N LYS A 247 -21.69 38.00 -18.04
CA LYS A 247 -22.49 39.04 -18.71
C LYS A 247 -23.69 38.41 -19.42
N PRO A 248 -24.79 39.16 -19.64
CA PRO A 248 -25.91 38.69 -20.46
C PRO A 248 -25.45 38.16 -21.83
N GLY A 249 -25.92 36.97 -22.22
CA GLY A 249 -25.53 36.30 -23.47
C GLY A 249 -24.20 35.51 -23.42
N THR A 250 -23.49 35.53 -22.28
CA THR A 250 -22.26 34.75 -22.06
C THR A 250 -22.42 33.77 -20.90
N ILE A 251 -21.58 32.73 -20.88
CA ILE A 251 -21.48 31.74 -19.81
C ILE A 251 -20.01 31.63 -19.43
N ASN A 252 -19.71 31.66 -18.13
CA ASN A 252 -18.37 31.33 -17.65
C ASN A 252 -18.29 29.82 -17.42
N VAL A 253 -17.30 29.18 -18.03
CA VAL A 253 -17.06 27.75 -17.93
C VAL A 253 -15.69 27.53 -17.28
N ARG A 254 -15.67 26.72 -16.23
CA ARG A 254 -14.44 26.21 -15.62
C ARG A 254 -14.31 24.72 -15.93
N PHE A 255 -13.18 24.32 -16.49
CA PHE A 255 -12.80 22.92 -16.62
C PHE A 255 -11.89 22.55 -15.46
N GLU A 256 -12.16 21.41 -14.82
CA GLU A 256 -11.33 20.83 -13.76
C GLU A 256 -11.11 19.34 -14.02
N THR A 257 -9.87 18.87 -13.87
CA THR A 257 -9.58 17.43 -13.95
C THR A 257 -8.30 17.01 -13.25
N ILE A 258 -8.21 15.77 -12.77
CA ILE A 258 -6.96 15.18 -12.33
C ILE A 258 -6.35 14.40 -13.50
N CYS A 259 -5.14 14.76 -13.91
CA CYS A 259 -4.42 14.11 -15.00
C CYS A 259 -2.95 13.92 -14.59
N PRO A 260 -2.64 12.86 -13.82
CA PRO A 260 -1.31 12.65 -13.25
C PRO A 260 -0.29 12.12 -14.29
N HIS A 261 -0.79 11.63 -15.42
CA HIS A 261 0.00 10.96 -16.45
C HIS A 261 0.67 11.92 -17.45
N VAL A 262 0.45 13.24 -17.32
CA VAL A 262 1.07 14.23 -18.21
C VAL A 262 2.52 14.48 -17.79
N MET A 263 3.45 14.14 -18.67
CA MET A 263 4.88 14.27 -18.41
C MET A 263 5.28 15.73 -18.18
N SER A 264 6.40 15.96 -17.48
CA SER A 264 6.85 17.31 -17.10
C SER A 264 7.15 18.27 -18.28
N HIS A 265 7.28 17.75 -19.50
CA HIS A 265 7.50 18.53 -20.73
C HIS A 265 6.24 18.62 -21.61
N GLN A 266 5.12 18.07 -21.15
CA GLN A 266 3.83 18.07 -21.81
C GLN A 266 2.83 18.94 -21.04
N ASP A 267 1.85 19.45 -21.78
CA ASP A 267 0.75 20.26 -21.31
C ASP A 267 -0.60 19.58 -21.61
N LEU A 268 -1.62 19.91 -20.84
CA LEU A 268 -2.98 19.45 -21.08
C LEU A 268 -3.82 20.55 -21.71
N TYR A 269 -4.65 20.19 -22.68
CA TYR A 269 -5.57 21.08 -23.39
C TYR A 269 -7.00 20.53 -23.37
N VAL A 270 -7.99 21.42 -23.37
CA VAL A 270 -9.37 21.11 -23.77
C VAL A 270 -9.57 21.57 -25.21
N VAL A 271 -10.06 20.67 -26.06
CA VAL A 271 -10.35 20.96 -27.48
C VAL A 271 -11.77 20.48 -27.77
N GLY A 272 -12.56 21.26 -28.52
CA GLY A 272 -13.98 20.96 -28.68
C GLY A 272 -14.60 21.50 -29.97
N SER A 273 -15.91 21.26 -30.10
CA SER A 273 -16.69 21.52 -31.32
C SER A 273 -16.98 22.99 -31.58
N CYS A 274 -16.89 23.85 -30.57
CA CYS A 274 -17.14 25.28 -30.69
C CYS A 274 -15.87 26.09 -30.98
N ASN A 275 -16.06 27.36 -31.38
CA ASN A 275 -14.96 28.25 -31.74
C ASN A 275 -14.04 28.57 -30.56
N GLU A 276 -14.61 28.75 -29.37
CA GLU A 276 -13.87 29.05 -28.14
C GLU A 276 -12.99 27.88 -27.65
N LEU A 277 -13.29 26.65 -28.10
CA LEU A 277 -12.48 25.44 -27.85
C LEU A 277 -11.72 24.97 -29.10
N GLY A 278 -11.60 25.84 -30.11
CA GLY A 278 -10.71 25.65 -31.25
C GLY A 278 -11.25 24.83 -32.43
N ASN A 279 -12.54 24.46 -32.45
CA ASN A 279 -13.16 23.65 -33.51
C ASN A 279 -12.35 22.38 -33.86
N TRP A 280 -12.04 21.55 -32.86
CA TRP A 280 -11.24 20.33 -32.97
C TRP A 280 -9.78 20.52 -33.42
N LYS A 281 -9.25 21.76 -33.37
CA LYS A 281 -7.83 22.05 -33.63
C LYS A 281 -7.11 22.33 -32.32
N PHE A 282 -6.22 21.42 -31.90
CA PHE A 282 -5.54 21.53 -30.60
C PHE A 282 -4.65 22.77 -30.46
N ASP A 283 -4.09 23.30 -31.55
CA ASP A 283 -3.31 24.54 -31.53
C ASP A 283 -4.13 25.77 -31.09
N ASN A 284 -5.46 25.69 -31.26
CA ASN A 284 -6.42 26.70 -30.82
C ASN A 284 -7.21 26.26 -29.58
N GLY A 285 -6.83 25.13 -28.97
CA GLY A 285 -7.48 24.60 -27.77
C GLY A 285 -7.18 25.43 -26.53
N LEU A 286 -8.02 25.28 -25.51
CA LEU A 286 -7.82 25.91 -24.21
C LEU A 286 -6.76 25.16 -23.42
N LYS A 287 -5.59 25.79 -23.16
CA LYS A 287 -4.54 25.21 -22.31
C LYS A 287 -4.97 25.22 -20.84
N LEU A 288 -4.81 24.09 -20.13
CA LEU A 288 -5.04 24.01 -18.69
C LEU A 288 -3.79 24.42 -17.90
N ASN A 289 -4.03 24.98 -16.73
CA ASN A 289 -3.06 25.33 -15.70
C ASN A 289 -2.81 24.11 -14.78
N ASP A 290 -1.56 23.92 -14.37
CA ASP A 290 -1.04 22.82 -13.55
C ASP A 290 -0.42 23.28 -12.22
N SER A 291 -0.75 24.47 -11.72
CA SER A 291 -0.19 25.04 -10.49
C SER A 291 -0.41 24.16 -9.25
N ASN A 292 -1.44 23.29 -9.29
CA ASN A 292 -1.75 22.30 -8.28
C ASN A 292 -1.69 20.86 -8.83
N PHE A 293 -0.74 20.58 -9.74
CA PHE A 293 -0.53 19.26 -10.33
C PHE A 293 -0.57 18.14 -9.25
N PRO A 294 -1.32 17.05 -9.44
CA PRO A 294 -1.90 16.54 -10.70
C PRO A 294 -3.27 17.11 -11.08
N PHE A 295 -3.77 18.09 -10.34
CA PHE A 295 -5.00 18.80 -10.67
C PHE A 295 -4.74 19.87 -11.74
N TRP A 296 -5.61 19.90 -12.74
CA TRP A 296 -5.58 20.79 -13.88
C TRP A 296 -6.87 21.58 -13.96
N PHE A 297 -6.76 22.87 -14.29
CA PHE A 297 -7.96 23.69 -14.49
C PHE A 297 -7.78 24.78 -15.55
N ALA A 298 -8.89 25.25 -16.12
CA ALA A 298 -8.92 26.44 -16.96
C ALA A 298 -10.28 27.14 -16.88
N ASP A 299 -10.27 28.47 -16.93
CA ASP A 299 -11.46 29.30 -17.03
C ASP A 299 -11.62 29.83 -18.47
N LEU A 300 -12.84 29.81 -18.99
CA LEU A 300 -13.20 30.29 -20.31
C LEU A 300 -14.56 30.97 -20.27
N THR A 301 -14.66 32.20 -20.78
CA THR A 301 -15.96 32.82 -21.06
C THR A 301 -16.38 32.46 -22.48
N MET A 302 -17.55 31.83 -22.61
CA MET A 302 -18.12 31.35 -23.88
C MET A 302 -19.41 32.10 -24.18
N LYS A 303 -19.78 32.17 -25.47
CA LYS A 303 -21.12 32.63 -25.81
C LYS A 303 -22.15 31.56 -25.48
N ARG A 304 -23.33 31.99 -25.05
CA ARG A 304 -24.43 31.06 -24.75
C ARG A 304 -24.92 30.29 -26.00
N GLU A 305 -24.79 30.88 -27.19
CA GLU A 305 -25.07 30.23 -28.48
C GLU A 305 -24.12 29.07 -28.83
N SER A 306 -22.99 28.95 -28.11
CA SER A 306 -22.03 27.86 -28.28
C SER A 306 -22.44 26.58 -27.53
N MET A 307 -23.59 26.58 -26.84
CA MET A 307 -24.14 25.42 -26.13
C MET A 307 -25.23 24.71 -26.97
N PRO A 308 -25.36 23.37 -26.88
CA PRO A 308 -24.42 22.46 -26.22
C PRO A 308 -23.14 22.27 -27.04
N PHE A 309 -22.07 21.78 -26.41
CA PHE A 309 -20.82 21.50 -27.10
C PHE A 309 -20.22 20.14 -26.72
N GLU A 310 -19.36 19.65 -27.60
CA GLU A 310 -18.54 18.47 -27.38
C GLU A 310 -17.09 18.87 -27.14
N TYR A 311 -16.37 18.10 -26.34
CA TYR A 311 -14.97 18.35 -26.03
C TYR A 311 -14.17 17.08 -25.72
N LYS A 312 -12.84 17.21 -25.76
CA LYS A 312 -11.87 16.19 -25.34
C LYS A 312 -10.68 16.82 -24.66
N PHE A 313 -10.06 16.05 -23.78
CA PHE A 313 -8.73 16.37 -23.26
C PHE A 313 -7.64 15.88 -24.20
N VAL A 314 -6.61 16.69 -24.41
CA VAL A 314 -5.51 16.41 -25.34
C VAL A 314 -4.20 16.74 -24.63
N VAL A 315 -3.29 15.76 -24.56
CA VAL A 315 -1.92 15.99 -24.09
C VAL A 315 -1.10 16.46 -25.27
N VAL A 316 -0.41 17.58 -25.12
CA VAL A 316 0.42 18.19 -26.17
C VAL A 316 1.83 18.41 -25.64
N GLY A 317 2.83 17.97 -26.40
CA GLY A 317 4.22 18.22 -26.07
C GLY A 317 5.15 17.92 -27.24
N ASP A 318 6.39 18.37 -27.13
CA ASP A 318 7.41 18.07 -28.12
C ASP A 318 8.02 16.70 -27.84
N GLU A 319 7.91 15.79 -28.80
CA GLU A 319 8.47 14.44 -28.73
C GLU A 319 9.56 14.24 -29.80
N LEU A 320 10.64 13.58 -29.42
CA LEU A 320 11.67 13.12 -30.34
C LEU A 320 11.11 11.98 -31.19
N THR A 321 10.90 12.25 -32.47
CA THR A 321 10.32 11.30 -33.42
C THR A 321 11.34 10.96 -34.49
N ASP A 322 11.39 9.69 -34.87
CA ASP A 322 12.17 9.22 -36.02
C ASP A 322 11.48 9.72 -37.30
N VAL A 323 12.16 10.61 -38.04
CA VAL A 323 11.66 11.16 -39.30
C VAL A 323 12.53 10.66 -40.44
N GLU A 324 11.90 10.04 -41.43
CA GLU A 324 12.56 9.66 -42.67
C GLU A 324 12.89 10.91 -43.49
N VAL A 325 14.18 11.10 -43.78
CA VAL A 325 14.70 12.18 -44.61
C VAL A 325 15.38 11.55 -45.83
N GLU A 326 14.91 11.91 -47.02
CA GLU A 326 15.62 11.57 -48.26
C GLU A 326 16.84 12.49 -48.41
N ILE A 327 18.01 11.88 -48.53
CA ILE A 327 19.25 12.56 -48.92
C ILE A 327 19.67 12.10 -50.33
N GLU A 328 20.15 13.04 -51.14
CA GLU A 328 20.80 12.76 -52.42
C GLU A 328 22.32 12.67 -52.19
N GLU A 329 22.90 11.48 -52.39
CA GLU A 329 24.36 11.31 -52.45
C GLU A 329 24.81 11.22 -53.92
N GLU A 330 25.92 11.88 -54.24
CA GLU A 330 26.62 11.67 -55.51
C GLU A 330 27.35 10.33 -55.46
N SER A 331 27.11 9.45 -56.44
CA SER A 331 27.79 8.17 -56.53
C SER A 331 29.29 8.35 -56.72
N ILE A 332 30.11 7.91 -55.77
CA ILE A 332 31.56 7.82 -55.92
C ILE A 332 31.87 6.59 -56.79
N PRO A 333 32.66 6.68 -57.88
CA PRO A 333 33.00 5.51 -58.67
C PRO A 333 33.85 4.53 -57.87
N GLU A 334 33.47 3.25 -57.86
CA GLU A 334 34.30 2.17 -57.33
C GLU A 334 35.64 2.12 -58.09
N LYS A 335 36.76 2.24 -57.38
CA LYS A 335 38.08 1.95 -57.93
C LYS A 335 38.20 0.44 -58.15
N HIS A 336 37.98 0.00 -59.38
CA HIS A 336 38.49 -1.29 -59.84
C HIS A 336 39.98 -1.17 -60.16
N GLU A 337 40.80 -1.98 -59.48
CA GLU A 337 42.19 -2.25 -59.85
C GLU A 337 42.26 -3.08 -61.13
N SER A 338 42.79 -2.52 -62.21
CA SER A 338 43.54 -3.28 -63.23
C SER A 338 44.29 -2.32 -64.17
N GLY A 339 45.57 -2.60 -64.39
CA GLY A 339 46.49 -1.73 -65.14
C GLY A 339 46.42 -1.83 -66.67
N PHE A 340 47.37 -1.11 -67.27
CA PHE A 340 47.83 -1.04 -68.67
C PHE A 340 47.58 0.26 -69.45
N ASN A 341 48.66 0.67 -70.12
CA ASN A 341 48.92 1.83 -70.97
C ASN A 341 47.87 2.04 -72.08
N ASP A 342 47.58 3.28 -72.44
CA ASP A 342 48.11 3.88 -73.69
C ASP A 342 47.78 5.37 -73.85
N GLN A 343 48.64 6.07 -74.59
CA GLN A 343 48.47 7.46 -75.03
C GLN A 343 47.45 7.54 -76.18
N ASN A 344 46.45 8.43 -76.10
CA ASN A 344 46.15 9.46 -77.13
C ASN A 344 44.83 10.20 -76.89
N ASP A 345 44.81 11.39 -77.49
CA ASP A 345 43.95 12.55 -77.30
C ASP A 345 42.49 12.43 -77.82
N GLY A 346 41.59 13.22 -77.22
CA GLY A 346 40.44 13.84 -77.90
C GLY A 346 39.08 13.12 -77.94
N ASN A 347 38.27 13.22 -76.88
CA ASN A 347 36.84 13.64 -76.95
C ASN A 347 36.21 13.69 -75.54
N LYS A 348 35.78 14.88 -75.10
CA LYS A 348 35.01 15.07 -73.85
C LYS A 348 33.52 14.88 -74.12
N GLU A 349 32.97 13.72 -73.80
CA GLU A 349 31.54 13.57 -73.51
C GLU A 349 31.32 13.71 -72.00
N GLN A 350 30.40 14.59 -71.61
CA GLN A 350 29.95 14.74 -70.21
C GLN A 350 29.13 13.52 -69.81
N ILE A 351 29.69 12.68 -68.95
CA ILE A 351 28.95 11.61 -68.27
C ILE A 351 28.21 12.24 -67.08
N ASN A 352 26.88 12.32 -67.18
CA ASN A 352 26.01 12.60 -66.03
C ASN A 352 25.91 11.34 -65.16
N ASN A 353 26.47 11.39 -63.94
CA ASN A 353 26.28 10.32 -62.96
C ASN A 353 24.83 10.34 -62.43
N PRO A 354 24.15 9.18 -62.34
CA PRO A 354 22.81 9.12 -61.75
C PRO A 354 22.88 9.35 -60.23
N LYS A 355 22.09 10.31 -59.75
CA LYS A 355 21.91 10.56 -58.31
C LYS A 355 21.09 9.44 -57.69
N VAL A 356 21.58 8.84 -56.61
CA VAL A 356 20.86 7.81 -55.85
C VAL A 356 20.22 8.47 -54.63
N LYS A 357 18.90 8.32 -54.49
CA LYS A 357 18.16 8.76 -53.30
C LYS A 357 18.29 7.71 -52.21
N LYS A 358 18.76 8.12 -51.03
CA LYS A 358 18.85 7.27 -49.85
C LYS A 358 18.00 7.86 -48.74
N THR A 359 17.16 7.04 -48.12
CA THR A 359 16.35 7.44 -46.97
C THR A 359 17.17 7.19 -45.70
N ILE A 360 17.38 8.23 -44.90
CA ILE A 360 17.99 8.14 -43.57
C ILE A 360 16.94 8.48 -42.51
N ILE A 361 16.98 7.82 -41.37
CA ILE A 361 16.12 8.16 -40.22
C ILE A 361 16.85 9.19 -39.37
N VAL A 362 16.25 10.36 -39.20
CA VAL A 362 16.78 11.44 -38.37
C VAL A 362 15.81 11.71 -37.24
N LYS A 363 16.31 11.73 -36.00
CA LYS A 363 15.54 12.10 -34.82
C LYS A 363 15.25 13.61 -34.81
N LYS A 364 13.98 13.99 -34.96
CA LYS A 364 13.53 15.39 -34.96
C LYS A 364 12.49 15.61 -33.86
N MET A 365 12.56 16.75 -33.17
CA MET A 365 11.50 17.17 -32.25
C MET A 365 10.25 17.56 -33.06
N VAL A 366 9.14 16.89 -32.78
CA VAL A 366 7.84 17.14 -33.38
C VAL A 366 6.82 17.38 -32.27
N ARG A 367 6.04 18.45 -32.40
CA ARG A 367 4.93 18.71 -31.49
C ARG A 367 3.82 17.70 -31.78
N LYS A 368 3.54 16.83 -30.81
CA LYS A 368 2.57 15.75 -30.93
C LYS A 368 1.39 15.99 -30.00
N ALA A 369 0.21 15.56 -30.43
CA ALA A 369 -1.02 15.60 -29.66
C ALA A 369 -1.50 14.16 -29.41
N ILE A 370 -1.65 13.79 -28.14
CA ILE A 370 -2.23 12.52 -27.70
C ILE A 370 -3.67 12.82 -27.29
N TRP A 371 -4.60 12.35 -28.10
CA TRP A 371 -6.03 12.58 -27.90
C TRP A 371 -6.62 11.58 -26.92
N GLU A 372 -7.59 12.04 -26.14
CA GLU A 372 -8.47 11.14 -25.42
C GLU A 372 -9.15 10.16 -26.40
N SER A 373 -9.02 8.88 -26.06
CA SER A 373 -9.39 7.72 -26.89
C SER A 373 -10.88 7.36 -26.83
N GLU A 374 -11.55 7.74 -25.73
CA GLU A 374 -13.00 7.54 -25.55
C GLU A 374 -13.82 8.41 -26.52
N ALA A 375 -15.14 8.24 -26.53
CA ALA A 375 -16.03 9.12 -27.29
C ALA A 375 -15.88 10.59 -26.85
N ASN A 376 -16.31 11.53 -27.70
CA ASN A 376 -16.34 12.94 -27.34
C ASN A 376 -17.16 13.13 -26.06
N ARG A 377 -16.65 13.92 -25.12
CA ARG A 377 -17.42 14.33 -23.95
C ARG A 377 -18.43 15.37 -24.39
N TYR A 378 -19.57 15.41 -23.71
CA TYR A 378 -20.68 16.28 -24.04
C TYR A 378 -21.02 17.17 -22.85
N CYS A 379 -21.12 18.48 -23.09
CA CYS A 379 -21.64 19.44 -22.14
C CYS A 379 -23.00 19.94 -22.66
N PRO A 380 -24.12 19.57 -22.02
CA PRO A 380 -25.44 20.00 -22.44
C PRO A 380 -25.69 21.50 -22.23
N GLY A 381 -24.79 22.20 -21.53
CA GLY A 381 -24.97 23.58 -21.11
C GLY A 381 -25.84 23.65 -19.86
N MET A 382 -26.72 24.66 -19.79
CA MET A 382 -27.65 24.81 -18.67
C MET A 382 -28.83 23.84 -18.82
N THR A 383 -28.91 22.84 -17.95
CA THR A 383 -29.99 21.83 -17.98
C THR A 383 -31.18 22.17 -17.10
N SER A 384 -30.97 22.99 -16.07
CA SER A 384 -32.04 23.43 -15.17
C SER A 384 -33.02 24.37 -15.89
N THR A 385 -34.29 23.97 -15.98
CA THR A 385 -35.38 24.77 -16.57
C THR A 385 -36.02 25.77 -15.60
N ILE A 386 -35.51 25.82 -14.36
CA ILE A 386 -36.13 26.53 -13.24
C ILE A 386 -35.95 28.06 -13.34
N ILE A 387 -34.99 28.56 -14.13
CA ILE A 387 -34.57 29.98 -14.10
C ILE A 387 -34.44 30.57 -15.51
N SER A 388 -34.76 31.87 -15.64
CA SER A 388 -34.71 32.63 -16.90
C SER A 388 -33.34 32.58 -17.57
N LEU A 389 -33.35 32.62 -18.91
CA LEU A 389 -32.16 32.66 -19.75
C LEU A 389 -31.34 33.96 -19.61
N ASP A 390 -31.86 34.96 -18.91
CA ASP A 390 -31.25 36.29 -18.76
C ASP A 390 -30.29 36.42 -17.55
N PHE A 391 -30.18 35.39 -16.70
CA PHE A 391 -29.30 35.42 -15.51
C PHE A 391 -27.83 35.13 -15.84
N PRO A 392 -26.88 35.71 -15.08
CA PRO A 392 -25.47 35.30 -15.09
C PRO A 392 -25.36 33.79 -14.84
N ALA A 393 -24.77 33.08 -15.79
CA ALA A 393 -24.70 31.63 -15.79
C ALA A 393 -23.27 31.13 -15.80
N ASN A 394 -23.04 30.10 -14.98
CA ASN A 394 -21.74 29.56 -14.70
C ASN A 394 -21.81 28.04 -14.73
N ILE A 395 -20.82 27.41 -15.32
CA ILE A 395 -20.69 25.94 -15.37
C ILE A 395 -19.31 25.56 -14.88
N VAL A 396 -19.23 24.65 -13.91
CA VAL A 396 -18.01 23.95 -13.53
C VAL A 396 -18.13 22.53 -14.06
N ILE A 397 -17.25 22.17 -14.98
CA ILE A 397 -17.13 20.83 -15.54
C ILE A 397 -16.03 20.12 -14.78
N ASN A 398 -16.41 19.27 -13.83
CA ASN A 398 -15.46 18.49 -13.05
C ASN A 398 -15.34 17.08 -13.63
N THR A 399 -14.15 16.77 -14.16
CA THR A 399 -13.85 15.41 -14.64
C THR A 399 -12.82 14.80 -13.72
N TRP A 400 -13.22 13.79 -12.96
CA TRP A 400 -12.39 13.31 -11.86
C TRP A 400 -10.98 12.85 -12.28
N TYR A 401 -10.88 11.83 -13.14
CA TYR A 401 -9.63 11.42 -13.78
C TYR A 401 -9.74 11.47 -15.29
N THR A 402 -8.70 12.01 -15.92
CA THR A 402 -8.51 11.95 -17.37
C THR A 402 -7.17 11.31 -17.65
N CYS A 403 -7.14 10.38 -18.60
CA CYS A 403 -5.90 9.75 -19.06
C CYS A 403 -5.88 9.68 -20.59
N PRO A 404 -5.57 10.78 -21.30
CA PRO A 404 -5.53 10.78 -22.76
C PRO A 404 -4.47 9.80 -23.30
N ASN A 405 -3.34 9.71 -22.62
CA ASN A 405 -2.31 8.71 -22.89
C ASN A 405 -2.64 7.38 -22.20
N ARG A 406 -2.82 6.29 -22.96
CA ARG A 406 -3.09 4.96 -22.39
C ARG A 406 -1.82 4.15 -22.11
N ASP A 407 -0.65 4.62 -22.52
CA ASP A 407 0.61 3.91 -22.33
C ASP A 407 1.01 4.00 -20.86
N MET A 408 0.66 2.96 -20.11
CA MET A 408 0.88 2.86 -18.68
C MET A 408 2.36 3.02 -18.32
N ILE A 409 2.67 3.87 -17.33
CA ILE A 409 4.05 4.15 -16.90
C ILE A 409 4.66 2.90 -16.29
N LYS A 410 5.63 2.32 -16.98
CA LYS A 410 6.48 1.26 -16.45
C LYS A 410 7.86 1.83 -16.17
N ARG A 411 8.47 1.38 -15.08
CA ARG A 411 9.81 1.81 -14.66
C ARG A 411 10.58 0.63 -14.09
N PHE A 412 11.89 0.79 -13.94
CA PHE A 412 12.69 -0.17 -13.20
C PHE A 412 13.61 0.53 -12.21
N GLY A 413 14.14 -0.25 -11.27
CA GLY A 413 14.94 0.28 -10.17
C GLY A 413 15.93 -0.73 -9.61
N VAL A 414 16.76 -0.23 -8.69
CA VAL A 414 17.83 -0.99 -8.05
C VAL A 414 17.50 -1.15 -6.56
N TYR A 415 17.65 -2.36 -6.04
CA TYR A 415 17.47 -2.69 -4.64
C TYR A 415 18.83 -2.91 -3.97
N VAL A 416 19.14 -2.08 -2.97
CA VAL A 416 20.45 -2.04 -2.31
C VAL A 416 20.32 -1.96 -0.79
N PRO A 417 20.90 -2.90 -0.01
CA PRO A 417 21.22 -2.65 1.39
C PRO A 417 22.27 -1.53 1.51
N LEU A 418 21.92 -0.42 2.15
CA LEU A 418 22.81 0.75 2.27
C LEU A 418 24.18 0.38 2.88
N PHE A 419 24.19 -0.49 3.90
CA PHE A 419 25.42 -0.91 4.57
C PHE A 419 26.43 -1.60 3.65
N SER A 420 25.96 -2.23 2.56
CA SER A 420 26.82 -3.00 1.65
C SER A 420 27.59 -2.14 0.65
N LEU A 421 27.23 -0.87 0.46
CA LEU A 421 27.85 0.01 -0.52
C LEU A 421 29.34 0.28 -0.22
N ARG A 422 30.08 0.51 -1.30
CA ARG A 422 31.46 1.02 -1.29
C ARG A 422 31.56 2.24 -2.18
N SER A 423 32.10 3.32 -1.63
CA SER A 423 32.48 4.53 -2.36
C SER A 423 33.89 4.94 -1.97
N SER A 424 34.44 5.94 -2.67
CA SER A 424 35.72 6.53 -2.27
C SER A 424 35.65 7.19 -0.90
N GLU A 425 34.44 7.52 -0.41
CA GLU A 425 34.19 8.20 0.85
C GLU A 425 33.82 7.25 2.00
N SER A 426 33.35 6.04 1.69
CA SER A 426 32.97 5.01 2.66
C SER A 426 34.04 4.75 3.73
N CYS A 427 33.60 4.38 4.93
CA CYS A 427 34.48 4.04 6.07
C CYS A 427 34.05 2.69 6.66
N GLY A 428 34.32 1.61 5.93
CA GLY A 428 33.98 0.23 6.29
C GLY A 428 32.53 -0.20 6.00
N ILE A 429 31.65 0.75 5.75
CA ILE A 429 30.21 0.57 5.54
C ILE A 429 29.72 1.67 4.58
N GLY A 430 28.66 1.38 3.81
CA GLY A 430 27.98 2.42 3.04
C GLY A 430 27.31 3.47 3.93
N GLN A 431 27.14 4.68 3.41
CA GLN A 431 26.77 5.88 4.18
C GLN A 431 25.67 6.68 3.47
N TYR A 432 25.00 7.59 4.18
CA TYR A 432 23.93 8.40 3.60
C TYR A 432 24.36 9.15 2.34
N SER A 433 25.60 9.66 2.30
CA SER A 433 26.16 10.35 1.13
C SER A 433 26.38 9.43 -0.09
N ASP A 434 26.53 8.12 0.11
CA ASP A 434 26.79 7.17 -0.98
C ASP A 434 25.56 6.96 -1.89
N ILE A 435 24.36 7.30 -1.39
CA ILE A 435 23.12 7.29 -2.17
C ILE A 435 23.23 8.19 -3.41
N ILE A 436 24.00 9.28 -3.34
CA ILE A 436 24.22 10.19 -4.48
C ILE A 436 24.87 9.44 -5.66
N GLY A 437 25.92 8.66 -5.41
CA GLY A 437 26.54 7.84 -6.46
C GLY A 437 25.60 6.76 -6.99
N LEU A 438 24.70 6.23 -6.16
CA LEU A 438 23.68 5.29 -6.62
C LEU A 438 22.61 5.95 -7.50
N VAL A 439 22.26 7.22 -7.23
CA VAL A 439 21.40 8.04 -8.10
C VAL A 439 22.09 8.27 -9.45
N ASP A 440 23.38 8.59 -9.46
CA ASP A 440 24.16 8.74 -10.69
C ASP A 440 24.18 7.46 -11.52
N PHE A 441 24.35 6.30 -10.87
CA PHE A 441 24.25 5.01 -11.53
C PHE A 441 22.86 4.79 -12.14
N CYS A 442 21.78 5.06 -11.38
CA CYS A 442 20.41 4.92 -11.87
C CYS A 442 20.16 5.77 -13.12
N ASN A 443 20.59 7.03 -13.11
CA ASN A 443 20.48 7.93 -14.25
C ASN A 443 21.18 7.38 -15.50
N LYS A 444 22.38 6.81 -15.34
CA LYS A 444 23.13 6.22 -16.47
C LYS A 444 22.41 5.04 -17.11
N ILE A 445 21.78 4.18 -16.30
CA ILE A 445 21.09 2.99 -16.80
C ILE A 445 19.61 3.25 -17.15
N GLY A 446 19.08 4.44 -16.87
CA GLY A 446 17.66 4.76 -17.06
C GLY A 446 16.73 4.24 -15.96
N ALA A 447 17.28 3.80 -14.83
CA ALA A 447 16.48 3.41 -13.67
C ALA A 447 15.94 4.64 -12.95
N SER A 448 14.74 4.55 -12.40
CA SER A 448 14.05 5.68 -11.77
C SER A 448 13.67 5.42 -10.31
N MET A 449 14.19 4.35 -9.69
CA MET A 449 13.90 3.99 -8.31
C MET A 449 15.09 3.31 -7.63
N ILE A 450 15.33 3.69 -6.38
CA ILE A 450 16.24 3.01 -5.45
C ILE A 450 15.42 2.49 -4.28
N GLN A 451 15.45 1.18 -4.02
CA GLN A 451 14.93 0.61 -2.79
C GLN A 451 16.06 0.39 -1.79
N LEU A 452 15.86 0.83 -0.54
CA LEU A 452 16.75 0.59 0.58
C LEU A 452 16.10 -0.37 1.58
N LEU A 453 16.92 -1.12 2.32
CA LEU A 453 16.50 -1.75 3.58
C LEU A 453 16.23 -0.69 4.67
N PRO A 454 15.60 -1.07 5.80
CA PRO A 454 15.40 -0.14 6.90
C PRO A 454 16.72 0.50 7.38
N ILE A 455 16.71 1.81 7.59
CA ILE A 455 17.89 2.61 8.04
C ILE A 455 17.71 3.17 9.45
N PHE A 456 16.75 2.64 10.19
CA PHE A 456 16.41 3.10 11.54
C PHE A 456 17.37 2.52 12.57
N ASP A 457 17.48 3.18 13.72
CA ASP A 457 18.39 2.76 14.79
C ASP A 457 17.96 1.41 15.38
N THR A 458 18.92 0.48 15.42
CA THR A 458 18.80 -0.89 15.93
C THR A 458 19.68 -1.11 17.18
N THR A 459 20.37 -0.07 17.66
CA THR A 459 21.46 -0.23 18.62
C THR A 459 21.02 -0.57 20.05
N ASP A 460 21.27 -1.81 20.51
CA ASP A 460 21.34 -2.13 21.95
C ASP A 460 22.77 -1.90 22.49
N GLN A 461 23.74 -2.71 22.08
CA GLN A 461 25.13 -2.66 22.58
C GLN A 461 26.16 -2.27 21.50
N GLY A 462 25.73 -2.05 20.26
CA GLY A 462 26.61 -1.90 19.10
C GLY A 462 27.25 -3.20 18.65
N GLY A 463 26.60 -4.34 18.91
CA GLY A 463 27.11 -5.68 18.62
C GLY A 463 26.58 -6.26 17.30
N TRP A 464 26.94 -7.51 17.00
CA TRP A 464 26.47 -8.20 15.78
C TRP A 464 24.94 -8.38 15.74
N GLU A 465 24.29 -8.56 16.90
CA GLU A 465 22.83 -8.64 16.98
C GLU A 465 22.12 -7.34 16.56
N ASP A 466 22.83 -6.21 16.58
CA ASP A 466 22.29 -4.90 16.19
C ASP A 466 22.45 -4.67 14.68
N SER A 467 23.18 -5.54 13.96
CA SER A 467 23.28 -5.47 12.50
C SER A 467 21.98 -5.78 11.78
N TYR A 468 21.00 -6.41 12.45
CA TYR A 468 19.71 -6.79 11.88
C TYR A 468 18.79 -5.58 11.65
N PRO A 469 18.54 -5.15 10.39
CA PRO A 469 17.86 -3.87 10.11
C PRO A 469 16.41 -3.79 10.58
N TYR A 470 15.74 -4.93 10.77
CA TYR A 470 14.34 -4.99 11.17
C TYR A 470 14.16 -4.97 12.70
N LYS A 471 15.23 -5.14 13.48
CA LYS A 471 15.21 -5.09 14.96
C LYS A 471 15.25 -3.65 15.47
N GLN A 472 14.24 -2.86 15.11
CA GLN A 472 14.21 -1.42 15.39
C GLN A 472 14.19 -1.15 16.91
N MET A 473 15.18 -0.40 17.41
CA MET A 473 15.17 0.23 18.74
C MET A 473 14.31 1.50 18.77
N SER A 474 14.11 2.11 17.61
CA SER A 474 13.14 3.18 17.40
C SER A 474 12.56 3.08 16.00
N ALA A 475 11.23 3.23 15.89
CA ALA A 475 10.54 3.36 14.61
C ALA A 475 10.78 4.71 13.91
N PHE A 476 11.47 5.66 14.55
CA PHE A 476 11.61 7.06 14.12
C PHE A 476 13.06 7.50 13.92
N ALA A 477 13.95 7.09 14.82
CA ALA A 477 15.34 7.53 14.84
C ALA A 477 16.16 6.89 13.72
N LEU A 478 16.97 7.70 13.03
CA LEU A 478 17.85 7.23 11.97
C LEU A 478 19.14 6.65 12.56
N HIS A 479 19.67 5.60 11.95
CA HIS A 479 20.83 4.91 12.49
C HIS A 479 22.11 5.75 12.31
N PRO A 480 22.87 6.05 13.39
CA PRO A 480 24.07 6.87 13.31
C PRO A 480 25.25 6.22 12.56
N ILE A 481 25.22 4.90 12.34
CA ILE A 481 26.31 4.19 11.64
C ILE A 481 26.46 4.65 10.18
N TYR A 482 25.40 5.19 9.58
CA TYR A 482 25.38 5.67 8.20
C TYR A 482 25.90 7.12 8.05
N ILE A 483 26.24 7.81 9.14
CA ILE A 483 26.82 9.16 9.05
C ILE A 483 28.16 9.11 8.32
N ASN A 484 28.36 10.04 7.38
CA ASN A 484 29.65 10.40 6.80
C ASN A 484 30.42 11.33 7.74
N LEU A 485 31.46 10.77 8.39
CA LEU A 485 32.31 11.49 9.35
C LEU A 485 33.08 12.66 8.71
N LEU A 486 33.40 12.57 7.41
CA LEU A 486 34.12 13.61 6.68
C LEU A 486 33.21 14.79 6.28
N ASP A 487 31.89 14.60 6.28
CA ASP A 487 30.88 15.61 5.89
C ASP A 487 29.99 16.04 7.09
N VAL A 488 30.51 15.98 8.33
CA VAL A 488 29.75 16.34 9.54
C VAL A 488 29.75 17.86 9.78
N ILE A 489 30.92 18.50 9.70
CA ILE A 489 31.08 19.94 9.94
C ILE A 489 31.93 20.61 8.86
N PRO A 490 31.66 21.89 8.55
CA PRO A 490 32.60 22.70 7.79
C PRO A 490 33.92 22.84 8.56
N ASN A 491 35.06 22.60 7.89
CA ASN A 491 36.42 22.75 8.45
C ASN A 491 36.75 21.80 9.62
N THR A 492 36.46 20.50 9.47
CA THR A 492 36.90 19.46 10.41
C THR A 492 38.42 19.57 10.68
N PRO A 493 38.88 19.54 11.94
CA PRO A 493 40.31 19.59 12.25
C PRO A 493 41.11 18.49 11.55
N GLN A 494 42.28 18.84 11.03
CA GLN A 494 43.13 17.89 10.29
C GLN A 494 43.44 16.62 11.09
N THR A 495 43.64 16.75 12.40
CA THR A 495 43.89 15.59 13.29
C THR A 495 42.72 14.60 13.37
N ILE A 496 41.49 15.04 13.14
CA ILE A 496 40.31 14.16 13.06
C ILE A 496 40.21 13.56 11.65
N ILE A 497 40.50 14.36 10.62
CA ILE A 497 40.52 13.90 9.22
C ILE A 497 41.56 12.78 9.04
N ASP A 498 42.76 12.94 9.59
CA ASP A 498 43.85 11.97 9.49
C ASP A 498 43.47 10.64 10.19
N ASP A 499 42.91 10.70 11.40
CA ASP A 499 42.37 9.54 12.14
C ASP A 499 41.29 8.81 11.33
N ILE A 500 40.34 9.56 10.74
CA ILE A 500 39.29 8.99 9.87
C ILE A 500 39.89 8.30 8.66
N ASN A 501 40.86 8.93 7.97
CA ASN A 501 41.46 8.39 6.77
C ASN A 501 42.31 7.13 7.04
N GLU A 502 43.05 7.11 8.15
CA GLU A 502 43.82 5.94 8.58
C GLU A 502 42.88 4.76 8.89
N THR A 503 41.87 4.98 9.73
CA THR A 503 40.91 3.93 10.09
C THR A 503 40.10 3.45 8.89
N LYS A 504 39.69 4.37 8.01
CA LYS A 504 39.02 4.07 6.76
C LYS A 504 39.84 3.13 5.89
N TRP A 505 41.14 3.40 5.73
CA TRP A 505 42.03 2.55 4.93
C TRP A 505 41.97 1.09 5.38
N ASP A 506 42.10 0.85 6.69
CA ASP A 506 42.07 -0.49 7.28
C ASP A 506 40.72 -1.18 7.12
N LEU A 507 39.62 -0.46 7.37
CA LEU A 507 38.26 -0.99 7.27
C LEU A 507 37.87 -1.31 5.82
N GLU A 508 38.34 -0.53 4.85
CA GLU A 508 38.08 -0.78 3.43
C GLU A 508 38.80 -2.03 2.89
N GLN A 509 39.88 -2.50 3.52
CA GLN A 509 40.54 -3.75 3.13
C GLN A 509 39.73 -5.00 3.49
N LYS A 510 38.74 -4.90 4.39
CA LYS A 510 37.95 -6.05 4.82
C LYS A 510 36.95 -6.47 3.73
N PRO A 511 36.77 -7.78 3.47
CA PRO A 511 35.82 -8.25 2.45
C PRO A 511 34.36 -8.06 2.86
N SER A 512 34.05 -8.10 4.17
CA SER A 512 32.72 -7.88 4.75
C SER A 512 32.70 -6.66 5.67
N CYS A 513 31.49 -6.22 6.05
CA CYS A 513 31.26 -5.11 6.96
C CYS A 513 31.48 -5.55 8.42
N ASP A 514 32.56 -5.07 9.06
CA ASP A 514 32.81 -5.27 10.50
C ASP A 514 31.96 -4.32 11.35
N TYR A 515 30.68 -4.64 11.46
CA TYR A 515 29.66 -3.77 12.05
C TYR A 515 30.03 -3.26 13.47
N PRO A 516 30.43 -4.11 14.44
CA PRO A 516 30.72 -3.64 15.80
C PRO A 516 31.91 -2.68 15.87
N THR A 517 32.97 -2.95 15.10
CA THR A 517 34.16 -2.10 15.04
C THR A 517 33.82 -0.75 14.43
N ILE A 518 33.06 -0.74 13.33
CA ILE A 518 32.64 0.47 12.63
C ILE A 518 31.73 1.33 13.52
N TYR A 519 30.71 0.72 14.15
CA TYR A 519 29.79 1.42 15.03
C TYR A 519 30.52 2.09 16.19
N SER A 520 31.34 1.32 16.92
CA SER A 520 32.08 1.83 18.08
C SER A 520 33.07 2.93 17.69
N TYR A 521 33.74 2.82 16.53
CA TYR A 521 34.60 3.86 15.99
C TYR A 521 33.84 5.14 15.67
N LYS A 522 32.76 5.04 14.87
CA LYS A 522 31.97 6.21 14.47
C LYS A 522 31.38 6.94 15.66
N MET A 523 30.82 6.22 16.63
CA MET A 523 30.27 6.86 17.84
C MET A 523 31.34 7.58 18.67
N ARG A 524 32.56 7.05 18.74
CA ARG A 524 33.70 7.68 19.42
C ARG A 524 34.12 8.98 18.72
N VAL A 525 34.25 8.96 17.40
CA VAL A 525 34.62 10.15 16.62
C VAL A 525 33.53 11.21 16.68
N LEU A 526 32.25 10.83 16.56
CA LEU A 526 31.12 11.74 16.72
C LEU A 526 31.11 12.38 18.10
N ARG A 527 31.37 11.60 19.16
CA ARG A 527 31.49 12.14 20.53
C ARG A 527 32.59 13.18 20.63
N ARG A 528 33.78 12.88 20.09
CA ARG A 528 34.92 13.80 20.06
C ARG A 528 34.58 15.09 19.32
N ILE A 529 33.99 15.00 18.12
CA ILE A 529 33.54 16.17 17.35
C ILE A 529 32.53 17.00 18.15
N PHE A 530 31.58 16.33 18.82
CA PHE A 530 30.56 17.00 19.60
C PHE A 530 31.17 17.78 20.78
N ASP A 531 31.99 17.11 21.58
CA ASP A 531 32.57 17.68 22.80
C ASP A 531 33.54 18.82 22.46
N ASP A 532 34.44 18.61 21.48
CA ASP A 532 35.54 19.54 21.16
C ASP A 532 35.08 20.76 20.33
N ILE A 533 34.02 20.61 19.51
CA ILE A 533 33.72 21.59 18.44
C ILE A 533 32.29 22.12 18.51
N ILE A 534 31.31 21.25 18.76
CA ILE A 534 29.89 21.58 18.58
C ILE A 534 29.22 22.09 19.85
N SER A 535 29.53 21.48 21.00
CA SER A 535 28.84 21.66 22.27
C SER A 535 28.54 23.14 22.61
N ASN A 536 29.53 24.02 22.45
CA ASN A 536 29.44 25.44 22.78
C ASN A 536 28.68 26.31 21.76
N LYS A 537 28.38 25.79 20.55
CA LYS A 537 27.77 26.56 19.44
C LYS A 537 26.39 26.05 19.06
N LEU A 538 26.01 24.86 19.53
CA LEU A 538 24.85 24.13 19.03
C LEU A 538 23.52 24.86 19.26
N GLU A 539 23.31 25.43 20.45
CA GLU A 539 22.06 26.15 20.77
C GLU A 539 21.82 27.40 19.90
N SER A 540 22.89 27.95 19.30
CA SER A 540 22.78 29.10 18.37
C SER A 540 22.45 28.69 16.93
N ASN A 541 22.41 27.40 16.61
CA ASN A 541 22.12 26.91 15.27
C ASN A 541 20.61 26.82 15.04
N ILE A 542 20.09 27.71 14.18
CA ILE A 542 18.65 27.81 13.85
C ILE A 542 18.10 26.49 13.30
N GLN A 543 18.80 25.85 12.36
CA GLN A 543 18.35 24.58 11.76
C GLN A 543 18.26 23.45 12.80
N PHE A 544 19.16 23.47 13.79
CA PHE A 544 19.12 22.50 14.88
C PHE A 544 17.92 22.75 15.81
N THR A 545 17.67 24.00 16.19
CA THR A 545 16.50 24.35 17.02
C THR A 545 15.17 24.06 16.31
N GLU A 546 15.08 24.32 15.00
CA GLU A 546 13.92 23.95 14.18
C GLU A 546 13.73 22.43 14.09
N PHE A 547 14.82 21.68 13.98
CA PHE A 547 14.77 20.21 14.02
C PHE A 547 14.26 19.71 15.37
N LEU A 548 14.76 20.25 16.48
CA LEU A 548 14.30 19.87 17.81
C LEU A 548 12.80 20.12 17.98
N GLU A 549 12.31 21.29 17.61
CA GLU A 549 10.89 21.62 17.77
C GLU A 549 9.99 20.75 16.89
N ARG A 550 10.41 20.50 15.64
CA ARG A 550 9.66 19.66 14.70
C ARG A 550 9.58 18.20 15.13
N GLU A 551 10.66 17.65 15.70
CA GLU A 551 10.80 16.21 15.96
C GLU A 551 10.64 15.83 17.45
N LYS A 552 10.37 16.80 18.34
CA LYS A 552 10.39 16.62 19.81
C LYS A 552 9.60 15.42 20.33
N GLU A 553 8.44 15.14 19.72
CA GLU A 553 7.50 14.12 20.21
C GLU A 553 8.14 12.73 20.31
N TRP A 554 8.92 12.32 19.31
CA TRP A 554 9.65 11.04 19.32
C TRP A 554 11.11 11.21 19.77
N LEU A 555 11.71 12.37 19.52
CA LEU A 555 13.13 12.60 19.79
C LEU A 555 13.45 12.68 21.29
N MET A 556 12.58 13.31 22.07
CA MET A 556 12.74 13.40 23.53
C MET A 556 12.75 12.02 24.23
N PRO A 557 11.73 11.14 24.05
CA PRO A 557 11.77 9.83 24.65
C PRO A 557 12.91 8.97 24.10
N TYR A 558 13.27 9.09 22.82
CA TYR A 558 14.42 8.38 22.25
C TYR A 558 15.74 8.77 22.92
N ALA A 559 15.99 10.07 23.12
CA ALA A 559 17.21 10.53 23.77
C ALA A 559 17.30 10.05 25.23
N LEU A 560 16.19 10.07 25.97
CA LEU A 560 16.13 9.51 27.33
C LEU A 560 16.38 7.99 27.34
N HIS A 561 15.78 7.26 26.40
CA HIS A 561 15.99 5.82 26.27
C HIS A 561 17.46 5.51 26.01
N CYS A 562 18.12 6.20 25.06
CA CYS A 562 19.56 6.06 24.84
C CYS A 562 20.37 6.37 26.10
N PHE A 563 20.05 7.45 26.80
CA PHE A 563 20.74 7.83 28.04
C PHE A 563 20.62 6.77 29.13
N PHE A 564 19.41 6.24 29.38
CA PHE A 564 19.21 5.21 30.40
C PHE A 564 19.78 3.86 29.98
N LYS A 565 19.70 3.51 28.69
CA LYS A 565 20.36 2.34 28.12
C LYS A 565 21.86 2.37 28.42
N ASP A 566 22.53 3.49 28.15
CA ASP A 566 23.96 3.64 28.39
C ASP A 566 24.29 3.66 29.90
N LYS A 567 23.48 4.36 30.69
CA LYS A 567 23.63 4.45 32.16
C LYS A 567 23.54 3.09 32.83
N TYR A 568 22.60 2.25 32.41
CA TYR A 568 22.33 0.93 33.00
C TYR A 568 22.94 -0.24 32.20
N ARG A 569 23.61 0.04 31.08
CA ARG A 569 24.27 -0.93 30.19
C ARG A 569 23.34 -2.03 29.67
N THR A 570 22.09 -1.69 29.38
CA THR A 570 21.12 -2.61 28.78
C THR A 570 19.93 -1.85 28.20
N ALA A 571 19.48 -2.20 27.00
CA ALA A 571 18.22 -1.68 26.45
C ALA A 571 16.98 -2.27 27.14
N ASN A 572 17.12 -3.41 27.83
CA ASN A 572 16.03 -4.02 28.57
C ASN A 572 15.62 -3.13 29.75
N PHE A 573 14.68 -2.23 29.48
CA PHE A 573 14.19 -1.27 30.45
C PHE A 573 13.59 -1.93 31.69
N LYS A 574 13.15 -3.19 31.62
CA LYS A 574 12.67 -3.94 32.80
C LYS A 574 13.74 -4.14 33.87
N LYS A 575 15.02 -3.98 33.51
CA LYS A 575 16.18 -4.03 34.44
C LYS A 575 16.59 -2.65 34.96
N TRP A 576 15.97 -1.56 34.51
CA TRP A 576 16.29 -0.22 35.00
C TRP A 576 15.69 0.01 36.39
N PRO A 577 16.45 0.51 37.38
CA PRO A 577 15.91 0.79 38.72
C PRO A 577 14.75 1.80 38.72
N GLU A 578 14.78 2.75 37.79
CA GLU A 578 13.76 3.77 37.57
C GLU A 578 13.10 3.50 36.20
N TYR A 579 11.78 3.70 36.08
CA TYR A 579 11.02 3.53 34.82
C TYR A 579 11.04 2.12 34.21
N SER A 580 11.06 1.08 35.05
CA SER A 580 11.15 -0.33 34.62
C SER A 580 9.95 -0.88 33.85
N LYS A 581 8.81 -0.20 33.91
CA LYS A 581 7.59 -0.60 33.21
C LYS A 581 7.37 0.22 31.94
N SER A 582 7.32 1.54 32.10
CA SER A 582 7.11 2.52 31.04
C SER A 582 7.45 3.92 31.54
N ILE A 583 7.38 4.91 30.66
CA ILE A 583 7.48 6.34 30.99
C ILE A 583 6.28 7.10 30.42
N SER A 584 5.68 7.98 31.21
CA SER A 584 4.57 8.83 30.73
C SER A 584 5.07 10.05 29.97
N LYS A 585 4.24 10.64 29.11
CA LYS A 585 4.56 11.89 28.37
C LYS A 585 5.02 13.03 29.29
N ARG A 586 4.43 13.15 30.49
CA ARG A 586 4.81 14.19 31.47
C ARG A 586 6.19 13.92 32.08
N GLU A 587 6.49 12.67 32.38
CA GLU A 587 7.80 12.26 32.90
C GLU A 587 8.89 12.47 31.85
N VAL A 588 8.63 12.16 30.58
CA VAL A 588 9.55 12.46 29.47
C VAL A 588 9.95 13.93 29.48
N VAL A 589 8.99 14.86 29.52
CA VAL A 589 9.29 16.30 29.56
C VAL A 589 10.12 16.68 30.80
N THR A 590 9.76 16.14 31.96
CA THR A 590 10.43 16.43 33.24
C THR A 590 11.87 15.92 33.26
N GLU A 591 12.10 14.67 32.86
CA GLU A 591 13.42 14.05 32.85
C GLU A 591 14.29 14.63 31.73
N CYS A 592 13.74 14.98 30.57
CA CYS A 592 14.47 15.69 29.54
C CYS A 592 14.99 17.05 30.03
N ALA A 593 14.18 17.80 30.79
CA ALA A 593 14.63 19.06 31.37
C ALA A 593 15.75 18.85 32.40
N LYS A 594 15.64 17.81 33.23
CA LYS A 594 16.64 17.43 34.24
C LYS A 594 17.97 16.96 33.64
N TYR A 595 17.92 16.24 32.51
CA TYR A 595 19.09 15.68 31.85
C TYR A 595 19.52 16.43 30.58
N LYS A 596 19.02 17.65 30.36
CA LYS A 596 19.21 18.43 29.12
C LYS A 596 20.62 18.31 28.54
N ASP A 597 21.65 18.64 29.32
CA ASP A 597 23.05 18.64 28.87
C ASP A 597 23.56 17.24 28.45
N LYS A 598 23.02 16.18 29.07
CA LYS A 598 23.38 14.79 28.72
C LYS A 598 22.72 14.33 27.42
N LEU A 599 21.56 14.88 27.07
CA LEU A 599 20.79 14.50 25.89
C LEU A 599 21.26 15.23 24.62
N MET A 600 21.95 16.35 24.76
CA MET A 600 22.36 17.20 23.62
C MET A 600 23.16 16.47 22.55
N PHE A 601 23.99 15.50 22.93
CA PHE A 601 24.72 14.68 21.96
C PHE A 601 23.78 13.85 21.08
N THR A 602 22.82 13.15 21.69
CA THR A 602 21.88 12.31 20.95
C THR A 602 21.01 13.14 20.02
N TYR A 603 20.56 14.31 20.47
CA TYR A 603 19.86 15.27 19.63
C TYR A 603 20.69 15.73 18.44
N TRP A 604 21.95 16.08 18.66
CA TRP A 604 22.86 16.49 17.59
C TRP A 604 23.13 15.36 16.59
N VAL A 605 23.37 14.15 17.06
CA VAL A 605 23.59 12.99 16.19
C VAL A 605 22.37 12.75 15.27
N GLN A 606 21.16 12.78 15.83
CA GLN A 606 19.93 12.62 15.03
C GLN A 606 19.72 13.78 14.04
N PHE A 607 20.09 15.01 14.41
CA PHE A 607 20.09 16.15 13.49
C PHE A 607 21.04 15.93 12.30
N ILE A 608 22.26 15.39 12.55
CA ILE A 608 23.21 15.08 11.47
C ILE A 608 22.71 13.94 10.59
N CYS A 609 22.13 12.88 11.16
CA CYS A 609 21.49 11.81 10.38
C CYS A 609 20.41 12.40 9.44
N ASP A 610 19.49 13.20 9.99
CA ASP A 610 18.38 13.79 9.24
C ASP A 610 18.90 14.70 8.12
N LYS A 611 19.90 15.53 8.41
CA LYS A 611 20.52 16.44 7.44
C LYS A 611 21.20 15.69 6.29
N GLN A 612 22.05 14.71 6.58
CA GLN A 612 22.79 13.98 5.55
C GLN A 612 21.86 13.11 4.70
N PHE A 613 20.88 12.44 5.30
CA PHE A 613 19.93 11.63 4.54
C PHE A 613 19.04 12.51 3.64
N LYS A 614 18.51 13.63 4.16
CA LYS A 614 17.69 14.56 3.37
C LYS A 614 18.45 15.17 2.20
N LYS A 615 19.75 15.46 2.35
CA LYS A 615 20.62 15.91 1.24
C LYS A 615 20.62 14.90 0.09
N SER A 616 20.79 13.61 0.38
CA SER A 616 20.75 12.56 -0.64
C SER A 616 19.36 12.32 -1.22
N ARG A 617 18.31 12.41 -0.38
CA ARG A 617 16.91 12.36 -0.81
C ARG A 617 16.59 13.48 -1.80
N ASP A 618 16.97 14.71 -1.48
CA ASP A 618 16.68 15.88 -2.33
C ASP A 618 17.43 15.79 -3.66
N TYR A 619 18.67 15.28 -3.63
CA TYR A 619 19.42 14.96 -4.85
C TYR A 619 18.69 13.93 -5.72
N ALA A 620 18.17 12.85 -5.13
CA ALA A 620 17.40 11.84 -5.85
C ALA A 620 16.13 12.44 -6.50
N ILE A 621 15.38 13.26 -5.76
CA ILE A 621 14.19 13.96 -6.26
C ILE A 621 14.54 14.87 -7.45
N GLU A 622 15.60 15.68 -7.33
CA GLU A 622 16.06 16.58 -8.39
C GLU A 622 16.42 15.83 -9.68
N HIS A 623 16.94 14.61 -9.54
CA HIS A 623 17.34 13.74 -10.64
C HIS A 623 16.26 12.72 -11.04
N LYS A 624 15.01 12.90 -10.58
CA LYS A 624 13.87 12.04 -10.92
C LYS A 624 14.04 10.56 -10.54
N VAL A 625 14.79 10.28 -9.47
CA VAL A 625 14.96 8.94 -8.90
C VAL A 625 14.15 8.85 -7.61
N ILE A 626 13.20 7.93 -7.57
CA ILE A 626 12.34 7.68 -6.41
C ILE A 626 13.14 6.96 -5.33
N LEU A 627 13.18 7.50 -4.11
CA LEU A 627 13.66 6.73 -2.96
C LEU A 627 12.50 5.95 -2.34
N LYS A 628 12.65 4.62 -2.35
CA LYS A 628 11.72 3.66 -1.77
C LYS A 628 12.30 3.10 -0.47
N GLY A 629 11.63 3.41 0.64
CA GLY A 629 11.98 2.88 1.96
C GLY A 629 11.40 1.49 2.20
N ASP A 630 11.71 0.95 3.38
CA ASP A 630 11.19 -0.32 3.88
C ASP A 630 10.74 -0.14 5.33
N LEU A 631 9.48 -0.50 5.62
CA LEU A 631 8.82 -0.33 6.91
C LEU A 631 8.63 -1.71 7.54
N PRO A 632 9.46 -2.10 8.53
CA PRO A 632 9.28 -3.32 9.30
C PRO A 632 7.93 -3.36 10.02
N ILE A 633 7.22 -4.48 9.98
CA ILE A 633 5.92 -4.57 10.67
C ILE A 633 6.07 -4.38 12.19
N GLY A 634 7.16 -4.87 12.79
CA GLY A 634 7.38 -4.85 14.24
C GLY A 634 8.45 -3.85 14.72
N VAL A 635 8.56 -3.74 16.04
CA VAL A 635 9.65 -3.07 16.74
C VAL A 635 10.22 -4.03 17.78
N ASN A 636 11.47 -3.82 18.22
CA ASN A 636 12.01 -4.63 19.29
C ASN A 636 11.24 -4.41 20.61
N LYS A 637 11.03 -5.46 21.40
CA LYS A 637 10.32 -5.42 22.70
C LYS A 637 10.94 -4.48 23.75
N TYR A 638 12.21 -4.13 23.59
CA TYR A 638 12.96 -3.21 24.45
C TYR A 638 13.17 -1.83 23.80
N SER A 639 12.51 -1.57 22.67
CA SER A 639 12.54 -0.29 21.96
C SER A 639 12.01 0.87 22.82
N VAL A 640 12.36 2.10 22.41
CA VAL A 640 11.74 3.31 22.95
C VAL A 640 10.22 3.28 22.73
N ASP A 641 9.75 2.70 21.63
CA ASP A 641 8.32 2.65 21.29
C ASP A 641 7.54 1.83 22.32
N CYS A 642 8.04 0.64 22.69
CA CYS A 642 7.44 -0.20 23.72
C CYS A 642 7.54 0.38 25.14
N TRP A 643 8.51 1.26 25.37
CA TRP A 643 8.75 1.89 26.68
C TRP A 643 7.92 3.17 26.89
N ALA A 644 7.85 4.04 25.88
CA ALA A 644 7.19 5.34 25.94
C ALA A 644 5.72 5.29 25.48
N TYR A 645 5.34 4.28 24.69
CA TYR A 645 3.97 4.11 24.18
C TYR A 645 3.48 2.67 24.37
N PRO A 646 3.55 2.09 25.59
CA PRO A 646 3.35 0.66 25.84
C PRO A 646 1.95 0.16 25.44
N ASP A 647 0.93 1.01 25.55
CA ASP A 647 -0.48 0.65 25.30
C ASP A 647 -0.76 0.26 23.84
N ASN A 648 0.14 0.62 22.92
CA ASN A 648 0.07 0.21 21.52
C ASN A 648 0.45 -1.27 21.29
N PHE A 649 0.96 -1.98 22.31
CA PHE A 649 1.60 -3.28 22.13
C PHE A 649 1.14 -4.34 23.15
N ARG A 650 0.88 -5.55 22.66
CA ARG A 650 0.69 -6.77 23.47
C ARG A 650 2.05 -7.40 23.74
N GLN A 651 2.68 -7.05 24.87
CA GLN A 651 4.07 -7.43 25.17
C GLN A 651 4.25 -8.89 25.63
N HIS A 652 3.18 -9.59 26.00
CA HIS A 652 3.19 -11.01 26.38
C HIS A 652 3.14 -11.95 25.18
N GLU A 653 2.80 -11.44 24.00
CA GLU A 653 2.84 -12.16 22.74
C GLU A 653 4.10 -11.82 21.93
N SER A 654 4.46 -12.71 21.03
CA SER A 654 5.47 -12.50 20.00
C SER A 654 4.84 -12.62 18.62
N ALA A 655 5.12 -11.66 17.73
CA ALA A 655 4.83 -11.77 16.32
C ALA A 655 5.76 -12.81 15.67
N GLY A 656 5.25 -13.50 14.66
CA GLY A 656 6.00 -14.48 13.91
C GLY A 656 5.36 -14.85 12.58
N ALA A 657 5.72 -16.02 12.09
CA ALA A 657 5.10 -16.68 10.95
C ALA A 657 4.88 -18.16 11.25
N PRO A 658 3.80 -18.78 10.73
CA PRO A 658 3.65 -20.22 10.78
C PRO A 658 4.74 -20.91 9.95
N PRO A 659 4.93 -22.22 10.11
CA PRO A 659 5.82 -23.00 9.25
C PRO A 659 5.52 -22.85 7.76
N ASP A 660 6.56 -22.68 6.94
CA ASP A 660 6.50 -22.59 5.48
C ASP A 660 7.70 -23.29 4.80
N ASP A 661 7.78 -23.22 3.47
CA ASP A 661 8.84 -23.85 2.67
C ASP A 661 10.25 -23.30 2.95
N PHE A 662 10.38 -22.12 3.57
CA PHE A 662 11.63 -21.46 3.88
C PHE A 662 12.01 -21.56 5.36
N ALA A 663 11.02 -21.65 6.26
CA ALA A 663 11.17 -21.74 7.70
C ALA A 663 10.30 -22.87 8.27
N GLN A 664 10.86 -24.08 8.31
CA GLN A 664 10.15 -25.34 8.60
C GLN A 664 9.57 -25.44 10.02
N ASN A 665 10.12 -24.68 10.98
CA ASN A 665 9.62 -24.61 12.37
C ASN A 665 8.77 -23.35 12.61
N GLY A 666 8.38 -22.64 11.54
CA GLY A 666 7.90 -21.27 11.61
C GLY A 666 8.99 -20.31 12.06
N GLN A 667 8.61 -19.05 12.29
CA GLN A 667 9.52 -18.01 12.72
C GLN A 667 8.95 -17.31 13.95
N ASN A 668 9.78 -17.14 14.98
CA ASN A 668 9.47 -16.28 16.11
C ASN A 668 10.35 -15.03 16.00
N TRP A 669 9.75 -13.90 15.61
CA TRP A 669 10.49 -12.66 15.41
C TRP A 669 10.77 -11.93 16.72
N ASP A 670 10.20 -12.40 17.84
CA ASP A 670 10.38 -11.86 19.19
C ASP A 670 9.89 -10.40 19.37
N PHE A 671 9.28 -9.80 18.34
CA PHE A 671 8.60 -8.51 18.38
C PHE A 671 7.25 -8.62 19.08
N PRO A 672 6.80 -7.64 19.88
CA PRO A 672 5.43 -7.66 20.41
C PRO A 672 4.43 -7.42 19.27
N THR A 673 3.20 -7.91 19.45
CA THR A 673 2.11 -7.63 18.51
C THR A 673 1.41 -6.33 18.88
N TYR A 674 0.62 -5.78 17.96
CA TYR A 674 -0.10 -4.52 18.20
C TYR A 674 -1.38 -4.74 18.99
N ASP A 675 -1.68 -3.84 19.92
CA ASP A 675 -3.04 -3.68 20.44
C ASP A 675 -3.85 -2.81 19.48
N TRP A 676 -4.39 -3.45 18.44
CA TRP A 676 -5.22 -2.77 17.45
C TRP A 676 -6.47 -2.11 18.05
N THR A 677 -6.99 -2.63 19.17
CA THR A 677 -8.18 -2.07 19.84
C THR A 677 -7.84 -0.73 20.48
N PHE A 678 -6.72 -0.67 21.20
CA PHE A 678 -6.23 0.60 21.74
C PHE A 678 -5.92 1.59 20.63
N MET A 679 -5.21 1.15 19.58
CA MET A 679 -4.88 2.01 18.44
C MET A 679 -6.11 2.58 17.77
N GLU A 680 -7.15 1.78 17.54
CA GLU A 680 -8.44 2.25 16.98
C GLU A 680 -9.06 3.34 17.88
N SER A 681 -9.02 3.15 19.20
CA SER A 681 -9.59 4.11 20.16
C SER A 681 -8.88 5.48 20.20
N ASP A 682 -7.58 5.53 19.84
CA ASP A 682 -6.80 6.76 19.74
C ASP A 682 -6.55 7.18 18.28
N ASN A 683 -7.43 6.75 17.37
CA ASN A 683 -7.38 7.07 15.94
C ASN A 683 -5.99 6.81 15.31
N TYR A 684 -5.37 5.71 15.73
CA TYR A 684 -4.10 5.19 15.23
C TYR A 684 -2.94 6.18 15.33
N SER A 685 -2.92 7.02 16.37
CA SER A 685 -1.97 8.13 16.55
C SER A 685 -0.49 7.73 16.32
N TRP A 686 -0.02 6.63 16.92
CA TRP A 686 1.35 6.15 16.77
C TRP A 686 1.69 5.76 15.31
N TRP A 687 0.80 5.01 14.65
CA TRP A 687 0.97 4.65 13.23
C TRP A 687 0.97 5.87 12.33
N ARG A 688 0.10 6.84 12.60
CA ARG A 688 0.06 8.09 11.84
C ARG A 688 1.36 8.87 11.97
N SER A 689 1.90 9.01 13.19
CA SER A 689 3.20 9.62 13.42
C SER A 689 4.33 8.87 12.73
N ARG A 690 4.32 7.52 12.78
CA ARG A 690 5.32 6.67 12.11
C ARG A 690 5.32 6.91 10.60
N LEU A 691 4.13 6.91 9.98
CA LEU A 691 3.98 7.17 8.54
C LEU A 691 4.39 8.59 8.15
N ALA A 692 4.05 9.59 8.96
CA ALA A 692 4.45 10.98 8.73
C ALA A 692 5.97 11.14 8.76
N ARG A 693 6.65 10.50 9.73
CA ARG A 693 8.12 10.49 9.80
C ARG A 693 8.72 9.89 8.54
N ILE A 694 8.21 8.75 8.11
CA ILE A 694 8.70 8.05 6.92
C ILE A 694 8.42 8.83 5.63
N ALA A 695 7.26 9.48 5.50
CA ALA A 695 6.92 10.33 4.36
C ALA A 695 7.89 11.52 4.22
N SER A 696 8.47 11.96 5.34
CA SER A 696 9.54 12.97 5.32
C SER A 696 10.87 12.42 4.77
N LEU A 697 11.02 11.11 4.61
CA LEU A 697 12.27 10.46 4.19
C LEU A 697 12.15 9.87 2.77
N TYR A 698 10.99 9.33 2.39
CA TYR A 698 10.80 8.55 1.17
C TYR A 698 9.58 9.01 0.36
N GLN A 699 9.56 8.68 -0.93
CA GLN A 699 8.41 8.92 -1.82
C GLN A 699 7.63 7.63 -2.13
N ALA A 700 8.23 6.48 -1.86
CA ALA A 700 7.58 5.18 -1.88
C ALA A 700 7.99 4.37 -0.65
N ILE A 701 7.18 3.39 -0.27
CA ILE A 701 7.54 2.49 0.82
C ILE A 701 7.09 1.05 0.54
N ARG A 702 7.95 0.09 0.88
CA ARG A 702 7.53 -1.29 1.17
C ARG A 702 6.95 -1.35 2.58
N ILE A 703 5.73 -1.82 2.72
CA ILE A 703 5.21 -2.28 4.01
C ILE A 703 5.53 -3.76 4.10
N ASP A 704 6.47 -4.08 4.98
CA ASP A 704 6.81 -5.45 5.34
C ASP A 704 5.59 -6.13 5.98
N HIS A 705 5.32 -7.36 5.56
CA HIS A 705 4.23 -8.19 6.06
C HIS A 705 2.89 -7.46 6.14
N VAL A 706 2.36 -6.98 5.00
CA VAL A 706 1.07 -6.25 4.94
C VAL A 706 -0.08 -7.06 5.54
N LEU A 707 0.08 -8.38 5.59
CA LEU A 707 -0.91 -9.28 6.19
C LEU A 707 -1.12 -9.00 7.68
N GLY A 708 -0.15 -8.42 8.38
CA GLY A 708 -0.27 -7.99 9.78
C GLY A 708 -1.43 -7.02 10.06
N PHE A 709 -1.94 -6.33 9.03
CA PHE A 709 -3.14 -5.49 9.13
C PHE A 709 -4.43 -6.30 9.15
N TYR A 710 -4.45 -7.47 8.50
CA TYR A 710 -5.54 -8.44 8.52
C TYR A 710 -5.45 -9.33 9.77
N ARG A 711 -4.27 -9.93 9.95
CA ARG A 711 -3.94 -10.91 10.97
C ARG A 711 -2.43 -10.99 11.17
N ILE A 712 -2.00 -11.25 12.39
CA ILE A 712 -0.60 -11.56 12.71
C ILE A 712 -0.53 -12.95 13.34
N TRP A 713 0.54 -13.68 13.11
CA TRP A 713 0.79 -14.92 13.84
C TRP A 713 1.33 -14.57 15.23
N GLU A 714 0.55 -14.85 16.27
CA GLU A 714 0.91 -14.65 17.68
C GLU A 714 1.45 -15.94 18.28
N ILE A 715 2.56 -15.82 18.97
CA ILE A 715 3.26 -16.90 19.65
C ILE A 715 3.39 -16.51 21.13
N PRO A 716 2.88 -17.33 22.06
CA PRO A 716 2.99 -17.05 23.48
C PRO A 716 4.43 -16.96 23.95
N ARG A 717 4.81 -15.78 24.47
CA ARG A 717 6.19 -15.53 24.89
C ARG A 717 6.56 -16.27 26.17
N SER A 718 5.60 -16.70 26.97
CA SER A 718 5.86 -17.40 28.25
C SER A 718 6.26 -18.87 28.05
N THR A 719 5.83 -19.50 26.97
CA THR A 719 5.93 -20.96 26.76
C THR A 719 6.75 -21.35 25.53
N CYS A 720 6.73 -20.56 24.45
CA CYS A 720 7.29 -20.92 23.16
C CYS A 720 8.60 -20.19 22.83
N VAL A 721 9.45 -20.83 22.02
CA VAL A 721 10.62 -20.26 21.34
C VAL A 721 10.54 -20.40 19.82
N THR A 722 9.82 -21.38 19.29
CA THR A 722 9.57 -21.58 17.85
C THR A 722 8.27 -20.92 17.41
N GLY A 723 7.96 -21.00 16.10
CA GLY A 723 6.70 -20.52 15.54
C GLY A 723 5.60 -21.58 15.46
N MET A 724 5.87 -22.86 15.80
CA MET A 724 4.97 -23.98 15.55
C MET A 724 3.68 -23.91 16.37
N LEU A 725 3.77 -23.48 17.62
CA LEU A 725 2.66 -23.39 18.57
C LEU A 725 2.00 -22.00 18.62
N GLY A 726 2.12 -21.21 17.55
CA GLY A 726 1.40 -19.95 17.41
C GLY A 726 -0.01 -20.11 16.85
N HIS A 727 -0.71 -18.99 16.70
CA HIS A 727 -2.02 -18.91 16.06
C HIS A 727 -2.24 -17.54 15.41
N TYR A 728 -3.21 -17.41 14.50
CA TYR A 728 -3.56 -16.11 13.93
C TYR A 728 -4.37 -15.25 14.91
N TYR A 729 -4.02 -13.97 15.04
CA TYR A 729 -4.79 -12.96 15.76
C TYR A 729 -5.09 -11.74 14.86
N PRO A 730 -6.32 -11.22 14.83
CA PRO A 730 -7.51 -11.79 15.46
C PRO A 730 -7.95 -13.09 14.76
N CYS A 731 -8.71 -13.94 15.44
CA CYS A 731 -9.34 -15.10 14.83
C CYS A 731 -10.69 -15.42 15.51
N ASN A 732 -11.52 -16.17 14.78
CA ASN A 732 -12.71 -16.86 15.27
C ASN A 732 -12.28 -18.27 15.73
N PRO A 733 -11.95 -18.47 17.02
CA PRO A 733 -11.41 -19.73 17.54
C PRO A 733 -12.45 -20.85 17.54
N ILE A 734 -12.01 -22.08 17.74
CA ILE A 734 -12.85 -23.28 17.87
C ILE A 734 -13.35 -23.42 19.31
N SER A 735 -14.65 -23.64 19.47
CA SER A 735 -15.24 -23.96 20.77
C SER A 735 -15.30 -25.48 21.00
N LYS A 736 -15.51 -25.91 22.26
CA LYS A 736 -15.83 -27.32 22.54
C LYS A 736 -17.08 -27.81 21.78
N ILE A 737 -18.09 -26.95 21.61
CA ILE A 737 -19.31 -27.27 20.88
C ILE A 737 -18.99 -27.55 19.40
N ASP A 738 -18.11 -26.76 18.79
CA ASP A 738 -17.66 -26.97 17.40
C ASP A 738 -17.03 -28.36 17.21
N LEU A 739 -16.27 -28.83 18.20
CA LEU A 739 -15.63 -30.15 18.18
C LEU A 739 -16.66 -31.27 18.38
N ASP A 740 -17.58 -31.10 19.34
CA ASP A 740 -18.61 -32.09 19.68
C ASP A 740 -19.54 -32.38 18.48
N VAL A 741 -19.98 -31.34 17.75
CA VAL A 741 -20.83 -31.51 16.55
C VAL A 741 -20.13 -32.20 15.39
N ARG A 742 -18.78 -32.20 15.41
CA ARG A 742 -17.93 -32.91 14.43
C ARG A 742 -17.49 -34.29 14.90
N ASN A 743 -18.01 -34.74 16.05
CA ASN A 743 -17.64 -35.99 16.71
C ASN A 743 -16.14 -36.08 17.06
N LEU A 744 -15.51 -34.93 17.36
CA LEU A 744 -14.12 -34.83 17.83
C LEU A 744 -14.10 -34.63 19.35
N LYS A 745 -14.35 -35.69 20.11
CA LYS A 745 -14.60 -35.60 21.56
C LYS A 745 -13.34 -35.74 22.43
N ASN A 746 -12.23 -36.22 21.87
CA ASN A 746 -11.04 -36.57 22.64
C ASN A 746 -10.06 -35.38 22.81
N LEU A 747 -10.48 -34.35 23.53
CA LEU A 747 -9.69 -33.11 23.72
C LEU A 747 -8.25 -33.38 24.21
N LYS A 748 -8.06 -34.29 25.17
CA LYS A 748 -6.73 -34.63 25.68
C LYS A 748 -5.81 -35.18 24.58
N ARG A 749 -6.35 -35.93 23.61
CA ARG A 749 -5.59 -36.48 22.48
C ARG A 749 -5.20 -35.42 21.45
N TYR A 750 -5.94 -34.32 21.39
CA TYR A 750 -5.70 -33.25 20.41
C TYR A 750 -4.80 -32.14 20.96
N LEU A 751 -4.87 -31.87 22.27
CA LEU A 751 -4.10 -30.80 22.94
C LEU A 751 -2.72 -31.24 23.44
N LYS A 752 -2.48 -32.56 23.55
CA LYS A 752 -1.21 -33.11 24.02
C LYS A 752 -0.55 -33.96 22.94
N PRO A 753 0.79 -33.97 22.87
CA PRO A 753 1.49 -34.86 21.96
C PRO A 753 1.17 -36.32 22.27
N HIS A 754 1.08 -37.14 21.22
CA HIS A 754 0.88 -38.57 21.36
C HIS A 754 2.23 -39.28 21.38
N ILE A 755 2.71 -39.62 22.57
CA ILE A 755 4.05 -40.19 22.78
C ILE A 755 3.91 -41.59 23.37
N ASN A 756 4.50 -42.60 22.73
CA ASN A 756 4.56 -43.98 23.22
C ASN A 756 5.96 -44.57 22.93
N ASP A 757 6.22 -45.80 23.36
CA ASP A 757 7.55 -46.42 23.22
C ASP A 757 7.95 -46.60 21.74
N HIS A 758 7.01 -46.83 20.82
CA HIS A 758 7.34 -47.01 19.40
C HIS A 758 7.81 -45.69 18.76
N ILE A 759 7.11 -44.58 19.01
CA ILE A 759 7.48 -43.24 18.51
C ILE A 759 8.83 -42.82 19.08
N LEU A 760 9.08 -43.08 20.37
CA LEU A 760 10.37 -42.79 20.99
C LEU A 760 11.50 -43.60 20.36
N LYS A 761 11.30 -44.90 20.09
CA LYS A 761 12.32 -45.73 19.46
C LYS A 761 12.60 -45.31 18.02
N GLU A 762 11.57 -44.95 17.25
CA GLU A 762 11.71 -44.45 15.88
C GLU A 762 12.47 -43.12 15.84
N LYS A 763 12.11 -42.17 16.71
CA LYS A 763 12.66 -40.80 16.68
C LYS A 763 14.05 -40.70 17.31
N PHE A 764 14.31 -41.41 18.40
CA PHE A 764 15.54 -41.29 19.20
C PHE A 764 16.46 -42.51 19.16
N GLY A 765 16.02 -43.63 18.58
CA GLY A 765 16.85 -44.83 18.46
C GLY A 765 17.34 -45.33 19.82
N ASP A 766 18.66 -45.38 20.02
CA ASP A 766 19.27 -45.88 21.25
C ASP A 766 19.18 -44.88 22.42
N ASP A 767 18.85 -43.62 22.16
CA ASP A 767 18.65 -42.62 23.21
C ASP A 767 17.24 -42.67 23.81
N SER A 768 16.33 -43.49 23.29
CA SER A 768 14.91 -43.54 23.69
C SER A 768 14.69 -43.75 25.19
N ASP A 769 15.41 -44.67 25.83
CA ASP A 769 15.29 -44.93 27.28
C ASP A 769 15.77 -43.73 28.10
N PHE A 770 16.90 -43.13 27.72
CA PHE A 770 17.40 -41.90 28.36
C PHE A 770 16.39 -40.76 28.26
N ILE A 771 15.79 -40.56 27.08
CA ILE A 771 14.78 -39.52 26.86
C ILE A 771 13.54 -39.78 27.73
N LYS A 772 13.10 -41.03 27.78
CA LYS A 772 11.93 -41.45 28.55
C LYS A 772 12.12 -41.21 30.04
N GLU A 773 13.27 -41.58 30.60
CA GLU A 773 13.55 -41.44 32.03
C GLU A 773 13.84 -39.99 32.44
N THR A 774 14.39 -39.18 31.54
CA THR A 774 14.86 -37.81 31.87
C THR A 774 13.78 -36.75 31.65
N PHE A 775 12.98 -36.86 30.57
CA PHE A 775 12.07 -35.79 30.14
C PHE A 775 10.59 -36.13 30.27
N LEU A 776 10.23 -37.41 30.48
CA LEU A 776 8.84 -37.86 30.37
C LEU A 776 8.32 -38.53 31.65
N ASN A 777 7.02 -38.42 31.88
CA ASN A 777 6.25 -39.13 32.89
C ASN A 777 5.19 -40.03 32.23
N THR A 778 4.81 -41.13 32.88
CA THR A 778 3.71 -41.98 32.38
C THR A 778 2.38 -41.25 32.52
N ARG A 779 1.59 -41.19 31.44
CA ARG A 779 0.25 -40.59 31.44
C ARG A 779 -0.76 -41.58 32.02
N GLU A 780 -1.42 -41.20 33.11
CA GLU A 780 -2.54 -41.99 33.67
C GLU A 780 -3.74 -41.95 32.71
N VAL A 781 -4.01 -43.07 32.04
CA VAL A 781 -5.21 -43.24 31.22
C VAL A 781 -6.37 -43.59 32.15
N THR A 782 -7.19 -42.59 32.49
CA THR A 782 -8.45 -42.81 33.21
C THR A 782 -9.46 -43.47 32.25
N SER A 783 -9.77 -44.74 32.51
CA SER A 783 -10.71 -45.56 31.75
C SER A 783 -12.17 -45.09 31.92
N ASN A 784 -12.55 -43.99 31.27
CA ASN A 784 -13.93 -43.48 31.27
C ASN A 784 -14.58 -43.46 29.88
N THR A 785 -14.53 -44.58 29.16
CA THR A 785 -15.44 -44.85 28.03
C THR A 785 -15.75 -46.34 27.91
N PHE A 786 -16.73 -46.81 28.68
CA PHE A 786 -17.54 -47.99 28.32
C PHE A 786 -18.99 -47.69 28.70
N GLU A 787 -19.68 -46.89 27.89
CA GLU A 787 -21.15 -46.94 27.86
C GLU A 787 -21.57 -48.12 26.98
N THR A 788 -21.79 -49.23 27.68
CA THR A 788 -22.70 -50.35 27.40
C THR A 788 -23.41 -50.38 26.03
N ALA A 789 -23.06 -51.41 25.25
CA ALA A 789 -23.98 -52.07 24.33
C ALA A 789 -23.90 -53.59 24.55
N GLN A 790 -24.51 -54.08 25.62
CA GLN A 790 -24.86 -55.50 25.76
C GLN A 790 -26.37 -55.62 25.98
N ASN A 791 -27.09 -55.67 24.86
CA ASN A 791 -28.32 -56.43 24.75
C ASN A 791 -28.15 -57.33 23.52
N ASN A 792 -27.80 -58.59 23.75
CA ASN A 792 -28.39 -59.72 23.05
C ASN A 792 -27.91 -61.03 23.68
N ASN A 793 -28.88 -61.75 24.25
CA ASN A 793 -28.79 -63.14 24.63
C ASN A 793 -28.26 -63.97 23.45
N ASN A 794 -27.18 -64.72 23.66
CA ASN A 794 -27.12 -66.10 23.24
C ASN A 794 -26.03 -66.87 23.98
N GLN A 795 -26.45 -68.00 24.53
CA GLN A 795 -25.64 -68.99 25.21
C GLN A 795 -24.61 -69.58 24.24
N ASN A 796 -23.34 -69.62 24.64
CA ASN A 796 -22.48 -70.80 24.51
C ASN A 796 -21.19 -70.62 25.32
N LEU A 797 -20.87 -71.65 26.11
CA LEU A 797 -19.69 -71.74 26.97
C LEU A 797 -18.42 -72.10 26.18
N HIS A 798 -17.29 -71.72 26.79
CA HIS A 798 -15.92 -72.23 26.64
C HIS A 798 -15.01 -71.57 25.59
N GLN A 799 -14.31 -70.51 26.01
CA GLN A 799 -12.84 -70.43 26.09
C GLN A 799 -12.45 -69.06 26.66
N ASN A 800 -11.92 -69.05 27.88
CA ASN A 800 -11.31 -67.86 28.48
C ASN A 800 -9.91 -67.70 27.88
N GLU A 801 -9.80 -67.04 26.73
CA GLU A 801 -8.61 -66.25 26.43
C GLU A 801 -8.86 -64.86 26.99
N GLN A 802 -8.22 -64.54 28.12
CA GLN A 802 -8.01 -63.16 28.51
C GLN A 802 -7.15 -62.52 27.41
N ILE A 803 -7.81 -61.89 26.43
CA ILE A 803 -7.17 -60.91 25.56
C ILE A 803 -6.79 -59.76 26.49
N ALA A 804 -5.58 -59.83 27.04
CA ALA A 804 -4.93 -58.70 27.65
C ALA A 804 -4.76 -57.67 26.52
N VAL A 805 -5.69 -56.73 26.44
CA VAL A 805 -5.49 -55.52 25.65
C VAL A 805 -4.24 -54.87 26.24
N LYS A 806 -3.10 -55.03 25.56
CA LYS A 806 -1.87 -54.31 25.85
C LYS A 806 -2.22 -52.84 25.65
N TYR A 807 -2.56 -52.13 26.73
CA TYR A 807 -2.65 -50.69 26.68
C TYR A 807 -1.26 -50.19 26.34
N GLU A 808 -1.10 -49.58 25.17
CA GLU A 808 0.13 -48.92 24.83
C GLU A 808 0.35 -47.79 25.83
N GLN A 809 1.49 -47.81 26.51
CA GLN A 809 1.81 -46.82 27.53
C GLN A 809 2.07 -45.49 26.84
N VAL A 810 1.35 -44.46 27.26
CA VAL A 810 1.47 -43.10 26.70
C VAL A 810 2.20 -42.22 27.71
N TYR A 811 3.00 -41.28 27.22
CA TYR A 811 3.84 -40.41 28.03
C TYR A 811 3.45 -38.92 27.90
N ASP A 812 3.77 -38.15 28.93
CA ASP A 812 3.67 -36.68 28.98
C ASP A 812 5.04 -36.08 29.33
N PHE A 813 5.36 -34.89 28.83
CA PHE A 813 6.53 -34.14 29.34
C PHE A 813 6.35 -33.85 30.84
N ASN A 814 7.43 -33.98 31.61
CA ASN A 814 7.40 -33.69 33.04
C ASN A 814 7.29 -32.18 33.33
N ASP A 815 6.88 -31.81 34.55
CA ASP A 815 6.53 -30.41 34.87
C ASP A 815 7.69 -29.40 34.76
N VAL A 816 8.94 -29.90 34.81
CA VAL A 816 10.15 -29.08 34.70
C VAL A 816 10.52 -28.79 33.25
N CYS A 817 9.96 -29.51 32.26
CA CYS A 817 10.24 -29.30 30.83
C CYS A 817 8.98 -29.35 29.93
N ASN A 818 7.80 -29.08 30.48
CA ASN A 818 6.52 -29.17 29.75
C ASN A 818 6.19 -27.99 28.81
N THR A 819 7.14 -27.11 28.54
CA THR A 819 7.05 -26.05 27.52
C THR A 819 8.39 -25.92 26.82
N GLU A 820 8.42 -25.38 25.59
CA GLU A 820 9.67 -25.26 24.83
C GLU A 820 10.75 -24.47 25.60
N LYS A 821 10.35 -23.38 26.27
CA LYS A 821 11.26 -22.58 27.11
C LYS A 821 11.82 -23.37 28.29
N LYS A 822 10.94 -24.01 29.07
CA LYS A 822 11.34 -24.83 30.21
C LYS A 822 12.24 -25.99 29.77
N LEU A 823 11.95 -26.58 28.62
CA LEU A 823 12.75 -27.64 28.04
C LEU A 823 14.17 -27.16 27.76
N ILE A 824 14.34 -26.02 27.08
CA ILE A 824 15.69 -25.48 26.78
C ILE A 824 16.46 -25.17 28.08
N GLU A 825 15.80 -24.54 29.06
CA GLU A 825 16.40 -24.26 30.37
C GLU A 825 16.82 -25.54 31.10
N TYR A 826 15.96 -26.56 31.11
CA TYR A 826 16.25 -27.85 31.75
C TYR A 826 17.34 -28.62 31.01
N MET A 827 17.38 -28.55 29.68
CA MET A 827 18.44 -29.16 28.87
C MET A 827 19.82 -28.59 29.22
N ASP A 828 19.94 -27.29 29.50
CA ASP A 828 21.19 -26.71 29.97
C ASP A 828 21.70 -27.34 31.28
N GLU A 829 20.79 -27.73 32.18
CA GLU A 829 21.14 -28.44 33.42
C GLU A 829 21.52 -29.90 33.16
N VAL A 830 20.71 -30.61 32.36
CA VAL A 830 20.94 -32.03 32.04
C VAL A 830 22.29 -32.23 31.36
N PHE A 831 22.60 -31.43 30.34
CA PHE A 831 23.82 -31.59 29.54
C PHE A 831 25.10 -31.08 30.24
N LYS A 832 24.98 -30.22 31.27
CA LYS A 832 26.12 -29.95 32.18
C LYS A 832 26.59 -31.20 32.89
N ASN A 833 25.67 -32.10 33.24
CA ASN A 833 25.94 -33.35 33.94
C ASN A 833 26.20 -34.55 33.00
N HIS A 834 25.95 -34.39 31.70
CA HIS A 834 26.05 -35.44 30.67
C HIS A 834 26.95 -35.00 29.51
N ILE A 835 28.20 -34.64 29.81
CA ILE A 835 29.17 -34.08 28.85
C ILE A 835 29.41 -34.99 27.63
N TYR A 836 29.29 -36.31 27.78
CA TYR A 836 29.44 -37.28 26.69
C TYR A 836 28.33 -37.20 25.63
N LEU A 837 27.23 -36.49 25.91
CA LEU A 837 26.14 -36.23 24.97
C LEU A 837 26.24 -34.86 24.30
N ALA A 838 27.26 -34.05 24.61
CA ALA A 838 27.37 -32.66 24.14
C ALA A 838 27.25 -32.52 22.61
N ASP A 839 27.89 -33.42 21.85
CA ASP A 839 27.85 -33.41 20.37
C ASP A 839 26.46 -33.73 19.80
N ARG A 840 25.60 -34.37 20.60
CA ARG A 840 24.22 -34.75 20.22
C ARG A 840 23.16 -33.81 20.79
N ARG A 841 23.54 -32.85 21.65
CA ARG A 841 22.61 -31.92 22.33
C ARG A 841 21.63 -31.27 21.35
N LYS A 842 22.14 -30.65 20.28
CA LYS A 842 21.29 -29.90 19.35
C LYS A 842 20.32 -30.80 18.58
N SER A 843 20.76 -32.01 18.23
CA SER A 843 19.89 -33.01 17.59
C SER A 843 18.77 -33.46 18.54
N ILE A 844 19.10 -33.74 19.81
CA ILE A 844 18.12 -34.12 20.84
C ILE A 844 17.15 -32.96 21.11
N GLU A 845 17.65 -31.73 21.24
CA GLU A 845 16.85 -30.53 21.45
C GLU A 845 15.80 -30.36 20.35
N ASN A 846 16.23 -30.40 19.08
CA ASN A 846 15.33 -30.28 17.94
C ASN A 846 14.27 -31.40 17.93
N LYS A 847 14.66 -32.65 18.22
CA LYS A 847 13.72 -33.78 18.25
C LYS A 847 12.74 -33.70 19.42
N LEU A 848 13.15 -33.20 20.59
CA LEU A 848 12.27 -33.01 21.74
C LEU A 848 11.26 -31.88 21.49
N ILE A 849 11.69 -30.77 20.90
CA ILE A 849 10.79 -29.69 20.47
C ILE A 849 9.78 -30.21 19.44
N GLN A 850 10.24 -30.90 18.40
CA GLN A 850 9.33 -31.52 17.42
C GLN A 850 8.31 -32.47 18.08
N LEU A 851 8.72 -33.26 19.07
CA LEU A 851 7.81 -34.16 19.78
C LEU A 851 6.78 -33.39 20.62
N MET A 852 7.19 -32.28 21.24
CA MET A 852 6.33 -31.41 22.04
C MET A 852 5.28 -30.70 21.18
N ASP A 853 5.71 -30.18 20.03
CA ASP A 853 4.87 -29.37 19.15
C ASP A 853 3.94 -30.20 18.26
N ASN A 854 4.08 -31.53 18.31
CA ASN A 854 3.30 -32.50 17.55
C ASN A 854 1.90 -32.68 18.19
N VAL A 855 1.11 -31.62 18.17
CA VAL A 855 -0.29 -31.54 18.64
C VAL A 855 -1.25 -31.29 17.47
N LEU A 856 -2.55 -31.34 17.72
CA LEU A 856 -3.58 -31.08 16.70
C LEU A 856 -4.37 -29.79 16.98
N LEU A 857 -4.57 -29.49 18.26
CA LEU A 857 -5.16 -28.25 18.77
C LEU A 857 -4.19 -27.56 19.73
N ILE A 858 -4.27 -26.24 19.77
CA ILE A 858 -3.59 -25.37 20.72
C ILE A 858 -4.68 -24.71 21.57
N GLU A 859 -4.58 -24.75 22.89
CA GLU A 859 -5.52 -24.01 23.75
C GLU A 859 -5.13 -22.53 23.80
N ASP A 860 -6.12 -21.65 23.81
CA ASP A 860 -5.88 -20.20 23.90
C ASP A 860 -5.43 -19.82 25.32
N ASP A 861 -4.28 -19.16 25.42
CA ASP A 861 -3.67 -18.80 26.70
C ASP A 861 -4.46 -17.71 27.47
N GLU A 862 -5.23 -16.88 26.77
CA GLU A 862 -6.04 -15.81 27.37
C GLU A 862 -7.46 -16.28 27.71
N ARG A 863 -7.99 -17.23 26.94
CA ARG A 863 -9.40 -17.67 27.00
C ARG A 863 -9.49 -19.20 27.11
N PRO A 864 -9.47 -19.75 28.33
CA PRO A 864 -9.60 -21.20 28.54
C PRO A 864 -10.88 -21.78 27.92
N GLY A 865 -10.79 -22.97 27.33
CA GLY A 865 -11.95 -23.66 26.72
C GLY A 865 -12.27 -23.27 25.27
N ILE A 866 -11.43 -22.44 24.64
CA ILE A 866 -11.39 -22.26 23.19
C ILE A 866 -10.03 -22.69 22.63
N TYR A 867 -10.01 -23.04 21.36
CA TYR A 867 -8.92 -23.77 20.73
C TYR A 867 -8.58 -23.21 19.35
N HIS A 868 -7.31 -23.30 18.99
CA HIS A 868 -6.78 -23.01 17.66
C HIS A 868 -6.37 -24.31 16.99
N VAL A 869 -6.48 -24.38 15.66
CA VAL A 869 -6.02 -25.54 14.88
C VAL A 869 -4.57 -25.29 14.46
N ARG A 870 -3.67 -26.25 14.72
CA ARG A 870 -2.27 -26.19 14.27
C ARG A 870 -2.23 -26.14 12.73
N THR A 871 -1.42 -25.27 12.13
CA THR A 871 -1.43 -25.01 10.67
C THR A 871 -0.99 -26.19 9.81
N ASN A 872 -0.03 -27.00 10.27
CA ASN A 872 0.45 -28.18 9.55
C ASN A 872 0.16 -29.46 10.34
N VAL A 873 -1.13 -29.78 10.54
CA VAL A 873 -1.52 -30.93 11.39
C VAL A 873 -0.89 -32.26 10.97
N ASP A 874 -0.66 -32.48 9.67
CA ASP A 874 -0.20 -33.74 9.08
C ASP A 874 1.32 -33.83 8.92
N VAL A 875 2.05 -32.73 9.16
CA VAL A 875 3.52 -32.67 9.10
C VAL A 875 4.08 -32.44 10.50
N GLU A 876 5.14 -33.15 10.86
CA GLU A 876 5.88 -32.92 12.10
C GLU A 876 7.08 -32.01 11.87
N SER A 877 7.89 -32.37 10.86
CA SER A 877 9.10 -31.65 10.52
C SER A 877 9.44 -31.87 9.06
N ILE A 878 10.31 -31.01 8.55
CA ILE A 878 10.82 -31.07 7.19
C ILE A 878 12.35 -31.02 7.30
N GLU A 879 13.06 -31.75 6.45
CA GLU A 879 14.53 -31.77 6.39
C GLU A 879 14.99 -31.43 4.97
N SER A 880 15.83 -30.40 4.84
CA SER A 880 16.42 -30.01 3.55
C SER A 880 17.67 -30.82 3.27
N THR A 881 17.72 -31.52 2.13
CA THR A 881 18.90 -32.27 1.67
C THR A 881 19.36 -31.78 0.29
N PRO A 882 20.62 -32.08 -0.12
CA PRO A 882 21.09 -31.75 -1.47
C PRO A 882 20.25 -32.35 -2.61
N ASN A 883 19.49 -33.42 -2.34
CA ASN A 883 18.64 -34.10 -3.32
C ASN A 883 17.16 -33.67 -3.23
N GLY A 884 16.86 -32.67 -2.40
CA GLY A 884 15.51 -32.18 -2.16
C GLY A 884 15.06 -32.32 -0.71
N THR A 885 13.79 -32.01 -0.49
CA THR A 885 13.20 -31.91 0.83
C THR A 885 12.58 -33.24 1.27
N ILE A 886 12.90 -33.71 2.48
CA ILE A 886 12.27 -34.86 3.13
C ILE A 886 11.19 -34.32 4.09
N VAL A 887 9.96 -34.82 3.98
CA VAL A 887 8.85 -34.43 4.85
C VAL A 887 8.56 -35.56 5.83
N HIS A 888 8.64 -35.28 7.13
CA HIS A 888 8.31 -36.23 8.19
C HIS A 888 6.84 -36.03 8.63
N PRO A 889 5.99 -37.05 8.50
CA PRO A 889 4.57 -36.93 8.85
C PRO A 889 4.35 -36.84 10.37
N SER A 890 3.31 -36.12 10.78
CA SER A 890 2.89 -36.05 12.18
C SER A 890 2.41 -37.40 12.69
N THR A 891 3.13 -37.96 13.68
CA THR A 891 2.68 -39.15 14.41
C THR A 891 1.37 -38.90 15.16
N SER A 892 1.16 -37.70 15.73
CA SER A 892 -0.13 -37.34 16.34
C SER A 892 -1.29 -37.31 15.34
N TRP A 893 -1.03 -37.10 14.05
CA TRP A 893 -2.01 -37.20 12.97
C TRP A 893 -2.20 -38.63 12.47
N LEU A 894 -1.10 -39.36 12.23
CA LEU A 894 -1.13 -40.72 11.70
C LEU A 894 -1.84 -41.70 12.63
N GLU A 895 -1.64 -41.54 13.94
CA GLU A 895 -2.24 -42.36 15.00
C GLU A 895 -3.71 -42.01 15.30
N LEU A 896 -4.34 -41.12 14.53
CA LEU A 896 -5.78 -40.89 14.63
C LEU A 896 -6.58 -41.99 13.92
N PRO A 897 -7.72 -42.41 14.48
CA PRO A 897 -8.71 -43.20 13.75
C PRO A 897 -9.11 -42.51 12.43
N GLU A 898 -9.31 -43.28 11.36
CA GLU A 898 -9.54 -42.72 10.02
C GLU A 898 -10.75 -41.76 9.96
N ASN A 899 -11.81 -42.07 10.69
CA ASN A 899 -12.99 -41.21 10.81
C ASN A 899 -12.68 -39.88 11.50
N GLU A 900 -11.90 -39.89 12.57
CA GLU A 900 -11.46 -38.66 13.25
C GLU A 900 -10.52 -37.86 12.36
N ARG A 901 -9.56 -38.51 11.69
CA ARG A 901 -8.63 -37.86 10.76
C ARG A 901 -9.36 -37.14 9.62
N LYS A 902 -10.38 -37.77 9.02
CA LYS A 902 -11.22 -37.13 7.99
C LYS A 902 -12.02 -35.95 8.53
N ALA A 903 -12.59 -36.08 9.74
CA ALA A 903 -13.33 -34.98 10.38
C ALA A 903 -12.41 -33.80 10.72
N PHE A 904 -11.20 -34.10 11.20
CA PHE A 904 -10.20 -33.11 11.56
C PHE A 904 -9.63 -32.40 10.33
N LYS A 905 -9.40 -33.11 9.21
CA LYS A 905 -9.00 -32.47 7.94
C LYS A 905 -10.02 -31.44 7.47
N LYS A 906 -11.31 -31.79 7.53
CA LYS A 906 -12.40 -30.86 7.20
C LYS A 906 -12.44 -29.65 8.14
N LEU A 907 -12.25 -29.88 9.45
CA LEU A 907 -12.16 -28.80 10.43
C LEU A 907 -10.99 -27.86 10.13
N HIS A 908 -9.81 -28.42 9.87
CA HIS A 908 -8.61 -27.68 9.51
C HIS A 908 -8.84 -26.81 8.29
N ASP A 909 -9.33 -27.39 7.19
CA ASP A 909 -9.51 -26.66 5.92
C ASP A 909 -10.54 -25.53 6.07
N TYR A 910 -11.65 -25.80 6.77
CA TYR A 910 -12.64 -24.80 7.11
C TYR A 910 -12.06 -23.69 8.00
N PHE A 911 -11.29 -24.05 9.03
CA PHE A 911 -10.72 -23.09 9.99
C PHE A 911 -9.66 -22.19 9.34
N ALA A 912 -8.81 -22.74 8.49
CA ALA A 912 -7.69 -22.02 7.88
C ALA A 912 -8.10 -21.13 6.69
N PHE A 913 -9.08 -21.55 5.90
CA PHE A 913 -9.38 -20.90 4.60
C PHE A 913 -10.78 -20.27 4.50
N GLU A 914 -11.73 -20.63 5.38
CA GLU A 914 -13.12 -20.17 5.26
C GLU A 914 -13.60 -19.35 6.47
N ARG A 915 -13.44 -19.87 7.69
CA ARG A 915 -14.03 -19.32 8.94
C ARG A 915 -13.62 -17.87 9.26
N GLN A 916 -12.49 -17.42 8.74
CA GLN A 916 -11.82 -16.20 9.18
C GLN A 916 -11.96 -15.01 8.22
N ASN A 917 -12.42 -15.24 6.99
CA ASN A 917 -12.36 -14.23 5.92
C ASN A 917 -13.08 -12.93 6.29
N ASP A 918 -14.34 -13.02 6.75
CA ASP A 918 -15.13 -11.84 7.09
C ASP A 918 -14.51 -11.01 8.23
N LEU A 919 -13.96 -11.69 9.25
CA LEU A 919 -13.30 -11.04 10.38
C LEU A 919 -12.04 -10.28 9.93
N TRP A 920 -11.19 -10.94 9.15
CA TRP A 920 -9.93 -10.33 8.69
C TRP A 920 -10.16 -9.18 7.73
N LEU A 921 -11.11 -9.31 6.78
CA LEU A 921 -11.46 -8.23 5.87
C LEU A 921 -12.05 -7.04 6.63
N GLY A 922 -12.98 -7.28 7.56
CA GLY A 922 -13.58 -6.23 8.38
C GLY A 922 -12.54 -5.47 9.21
N LYS A 923 -11.54 -6.18 9.77
CA LYS A 923 -10.46 -5.57 10.56
C LYS A 923 -9.40 -4.85 9.72
N ALA A 924 -9.15 -5.29 8.50
CA ALA A 924 -8.13 -4.70 7.64
C ALA A 924 -8.59 -3.40 6.96
N GLY A 925 -9.87 -3.29 6.59
CA GLY A 925 -10.40 -2.16 5.82
C GLY A 925 -10.08 -0.81 6.44
N GLU A 926 -10.40 -0.62 7.73
CA GLU A 926 -10.11 0.64 8.44
C GLU A 926 -8.61 0.92 8.56
N LYS A 927 -7.82 -0.09 8.90
CA LYS A 927 -6.37 0.09 9.08
C LYS A 927 -5.68 0.43 7.77
N ILE A 928 -6.07 -0.20 6.66
CA ILE A 928 -5.56 0.12 5.33
C ILE A 928 -5.97 1.54 4.91
N ASN A 929 -7.20 1.97 5.25
CA ASN A 929 -7.61 3.35 5.01
C ASN A 929 -6.75 4.35 5.79
N VAL A 930 -6.38 4.04 7.04
CA VAL A 930 -5.43 4.86 7.81
C VAL A 930 -4.08 4.96 7.11
N LEU A 931 -3.55 3.84 6.59
CA LEU A 931 -2.31 3.84 5.81
C LEU A 931 -2.43 4.78 4.61
N LYS A 932 -3.46 4.59 3.77
CA LYS A 932 -3.66 5.36 2.54
C LYS A 932 -3.88 6.86 2.79
N ASN A 933 -4.63 7.20 3.83
CA ASN A 933 -5.07 8.59 4.07
C ASN A 933 -4.04 9.40 4.88
N THR A 934 -3.05 8.75 5.49
CA THR A 934 -2.04 9.46 6.30
C THR A 934 -0.80 9.85 5.51
N THR A 935 -0.54 9.21 4.37
CA THR A 935 0.65 9.48 3.57
C THR A 935 0.33 9.59 2.08
N ASN A 936 1.04 10.50 1.41
CA ASN A 936 1.01 10.59 -0.04
C ASN A 936 2.08 9.70 -0.70
N MET A 937 2.83 8.88 0.05
CA MET A 937 3.79 7.94 -0.52
C MET A 937 3.10 6.87 -1.39
N LEU A 938 3.80 6.38 -2.40
CA LEU A 938 3.39 5.16 -3.11
C LEU A 938 3.65 3.94 -2.21
N ILE A 939 2.60 3.21 -1.85
CA ILE A 939 2.69 2.07 -0.95
C ILE A 939 2.78 0.77 -1.76
N CYS A 940 3.83 0.00 -1.48
CA CYS A 940 4.04 -1.34 -1.99
C CYS A 940 3.82 -2.34 -0.86
N ALA A 941 2.82 -3.18 -0.99
CA ALA A 941 2.52 -4.25 -0.07
C ALA A 941 3.49 -5.41 -0.31
N GLU A 942 4.27 -5.80 0.70
CA GLU A 942 4.80 -7.15 0.71
C GLU A 942 3.71 -8.09 1.20
N ASP A 943 3.15 -8.82 0.24
CA ASP A 943 2.01 -9.71 0.37
C ASP A 943 2.41 -11.15 0.03
N LEU A 944 3.55 -11.63 0.53
CA LEU A 944 3.94 -13.03 0.44
C LEU A 944 3.31 -13.84 1.59
N GLY A 945 3.42 -15.17 1.49
CA GLY A 945 2.85 -16.11 2.45
C GLY A 945 1.43 -16.56 2.11
N GLN A 946 0.73 -17.11 3.11
CA GLN A 946 -0.59 -17.70 2.93
C GLN A 946 -1.67 -16.63 2.74
N LEU A 947 -2.22 -16.52 1.53
CA LEU A 947 -3.32 -15.62 1.17
C LEU A 947 -4.60 -16.42 0.93
N THR A 948 -5.75 -15.87 1.33
CA THR A 948 -7.05 -16.37 0.86
C THR A 948 -7.47 -15.59 -0.38
N ASP A 949 -8.32 -16.18 -1.22
CA ASP A 949 -8.84 -15.51 -2.44
C ASP A 949 -9.51 -14.17 -2.11
N SER A 950 -10.16 -14.09 -0.96
CA SER A 950 -10.82 -12.87 -0.48
C SER A 950 -9.83 -11.77 -0.07
N ILE A 951 -8.70 -12.13 0.57
CA ILE A 951 -7.62 -11.17 0.88
C ILE A 951 -6.97 -10.68 -0.42
N ASN A 952 -6.67 -11.58 -1.35
CA ASN A 952 -6.13 -11.22 -2.66
C ASN A 952 -7.04 -10.26 -3.42
N TYR A 953 -8.34 -10.56 -3.44
CA TYR A 953 -9.34 -9.70 -4.05
C TYR A 953 -9.39 -8.33 -3.35
N HIS A 954 -9.45 -8.29 -2.02
CA HIS A 954 -9.47 -7.04 -1.28
C HIS A 954 -8.23 -6.18 -1.54
N LEU A 955 -7.02 -6.74 -1.43
CA LEU A 955 -5.77 -6.03 -1.76
C LEU A 955 -5.80 -5.43 -3.18
N SER A 956 -6.31 -6.17 -4.17
CA SER A 956 -6.44 -5.65 -5.54
C SER A 956 -7.34 -4.41 -5.67
N GLN A 957 -8.29 -4.22 -4.74
CA GLN A 957 -9.18 -3.06 -4.70
C GLN A 957 -8.62 -1.87 -3.93
N THR A 958 -7.53 -2.07 -3.15
CA THR A 958 -6.97 -1.02 -2.28
C THR A 958 -6.10 0.00 -3.03
N GLY A 959 -5.60 -0.34 -4.23
CA GLY A 959 -4.61 0.49 -4.94
C GLY A 959 -3.18 0.39 -4.43
N LEU A 960 -2.91 -0.53 -3.50
CA LEU A 960 -1.55 -0.86 -3.09
C LEU A 960 -0.86 -1.68 -4.20
N LEU A 961 0.44 -1.50 -4.38
CA LEU A 961 1.22 -2.31 -5.33
C LEU A 961 1.58 -3.65 -4.68
N ASN A 962 1.18 -4.76 -5.30
CA ASN A 962 1.54 -6.09 -4.81
C ASN A 962 2.99 -6.44 -5.13
N LEU A 963 3.63 -7.26 -4.29
CA LEU A 963 4.95 -7.81 -4.59
C LEU A 963 4.81 -9.09 -5.43
N ARG A 964 5.63 -9.22 -6.48
CA ARG A 964 5.69 -10.41 -7.34
C ARG A 964 7.12 -10.90 -7.43
N VAL A 965 7.45 -11.89 -6.60
CA VAL A 965 8.74 -12.59 -6.65
C VAL A 965 8.54 -13.85 -7.49
N GLN A 966 9.16 -13.93 -8.68
CA GLN A 966 8.84 -14.99 -9.66
C GLN A 966 8.98 -16.42 -9.08
N ARG A 967 9.95 -16.63 -8.20
CA ARG A 967 10.24 -17.90 -7.52
C ARG A 967 9.43 -18.15 -6.24
N MET A 968 8.44 -17.31 -5.95
CA MET A 968 7.53 -17.45 -4.81
C MET A 968 6.10 -17.26 -5.32
N SER A 969 5.63 -18.24 -6.10
CA SER A 969 4.28 -18.16 -6.66
C SER A 969 3.23 -18.09 -5.55
N LYS A 970 2.21 -17.25 -5.78
CA LYS A 970 1.02 -17.19 -4.92
C LYS A 970 0.03 -18.33 -5.22
N ASP A 971 0.24 -19.05 -6.32
CA ASP A 971 -0.53 -20.23 -6.67
C ASP A 971 0.14 -21.48 -6.08
N ARG A 972 -0.56 -22.15 -5.16
CA ARG A 972 -0.09 -23.39 -4.52
C ARG A 972 0.18 -24.55 -5.49
N TYR A 973 -0.31 -24.48 -6.73
CA TYR A 973 -0.11 -25.53 -7.73
C TYR A 973 1.11 -25.29 -8.62
N HIS A 974 1.70 -24.09 -8.59
CA HIS A 974 2.83 -23.72 -9.43
C HIS A 974 4.00 -23.26 -8.55
N LYS A 975 5.23 -23.64 -8.89
CA LYS A 975 6.42 -23.18 -8.14
C LYS A 975 6.88 -21.78 -8.56
N PHE A 976 6.57 -21.41 -9.80
CA PHE A 976 7.00 -20.16 -10.42
C PHE A 976 5.81 -19.42 -10.99
N ASP A 977 5.80 -18.11 -10.82
CA ASP A 977 4.84 -17.26 -11.53
C ASP A 977 5.34 -16.97 -12.96
N GLU A 978 4.39 -16.87 -13.90
CA GLU A 978 4.66 -16.33 -15.24
C GLU A 978 4.67 -14.80 -15.21
N THR A 979 5.79 -14.19 -15.60
CA THR A 979 5.95 -12.72 -15.54
C THR A 979 5.00 -11.95 -16.46
N SER A 980 4.51 -12.58 -17.52
CA SER A 980 3.49 -12.03 -18.43
C SER A 980 2.13 -11.83 -17.76
N ASN A 981 1.83 -12.60 -16.70
CA ASN A 981 0.55 -12.58 -16.01
C ASN A 981 0.54 -11.63 -14.81
N PHE A 982 1.63 -10.88 -14.58
CA PHE A 982 1.68 -9.90 -13.50
C PHE A 982 0.70 -8.75 -13.75
N ASN A 983 -0.10 -8.42 -12.73
CA ASN A 983 -0.97 -7.25 -12.78
C ASN A 983 -0.15 -5.95 -12.81
N TYR A 984 -0.67 -4.90 -13.44
CA TYR A 984 0.05 -3.63 -13.54
C TYR A 984 0.39 -3.01 -12.18
N LEU A 985 -0.55 -3.01 -11.23
CA LEU A 985 -0.33 -2.55 -9.85
C LEU A 985 0.52 -3.54 -9.04
N SER A 986 1.76 -3.72 -9.48
CA SER A 986 2.73 -4.56 -8.80
C SER A 986 4.16 -4.07 -8.98
N VAL A 987 4.99 -4.52 -8.04
CA VAL A 987 6.45 -4.49 -8.13
C VAL A 987 6.90 -5.93 -8.36
N CYS A 988 7.56 -6.20 -9.48
CA CYS A 988 8.16 -7.51 -9.72
C CYS A 988 9.66 -7.52 -9.44
N CYS A 989 10.16 -8.67 -8.99
CA CYS A 989 11.59 -8.93 -8.87
C CYS A 989 11.88 -10.43 -8.98
N PRO A 990 13.09 -10.82 -9.41
CA PRO A 990 13.50 -12.21 -9.37
C PRO A 990 13.82 -12.70 -7.95
N SER A 991 14.37 -11.80 -7.12
CA SER A 991 14.86 -12.09 -5.78
C SER A 991 14.66 -10.88 -4.85
N THR A 992 14.59 -11.14 -3.55
CA THR A 992 14.63 -10.12 -2.48
C THR A 992 15.89 -10.29 -1.63
N HIS A 993 16.08 -9.45 -0.62
CA HIS A 993 17.20 -9.56 0.32
C HIS A 993 17.15 -10.84 1.19
N ASP A 994 15.96 -11.42 1.40
CA ASP A 994 15.74 -12.69 2.12
C ASP A 994 16.00 -13.94 1.25
N CYS A 995 16.13 -13.73 -0.06
CA CYS A 995 16.45 -14.77 -1.02
C CYS A 995 17.96 -14.90 -1.20
N SER A 996 18.40 -16.09 -1.60
CA SER A 996 19.67 -16.24 -2.32
C SER A 996 19.67 -15.41 -3.61
N THR A 997 20.84 -14.92 -4.02
CA THR A 997 21.02 -14.25 -5.32
C THR A 997 20.63 -15.19 -6.46
N LEU A 998 20.41 -14.69 -7.68
CA LEU A 998 20.07 -15.58 -8.79
C LEU A 998 21.16 -16.63 -9.04
N ARG A 999 22.44 -16.27 -8.86
CA ARG A 999 23.56 -17.21 -8.96
C ARG A 999 23.51 -18.27 -7.87
N GLY A 1000 23.29 -17.86 -6.61
CA GLY A 1000 23.19 -18.79 -5.49
C GLY A 1000 22.02 -19.76 -5.66
N TRP A 1001 20.84 -19.21 -5.98
CA TRP A 1001 19.62 -19.97 -6.19
C TRP A 1001 19.74 -21.02 -7.30
N TRP A 1002 20.41 -20.70 -8.41
CA TRP A 1002 20.60 -21.62 -9.52
C TRP A 1002 21.32 -22.91 -9.11
N GLU A 1003 22.27 -22.79 -8.18
CA GLU A 1003 23.15 -23.87 -7.73
C GLU A 1003 22.60 -24.60 -6.49
N GLU A 1004 21.57 -24.06 -5.82
CA GLU A 1004 21.04 -24.58 -4.54
C GLU A 1004 20.20 -25.86 -4.70
N ASN A 1005 19.35 -25.95 -5.73
CA ASN A 1005 18.42 -27.07 -5.91
C ASN A 1005 18.29 -27.47 -7.38
N ARG A 1006 18.97 -28.56 -7.75
CA ARG A 1006 19.06 -28.99 -9.13
C ARG A 1006 17.72 -29.34 -9.78
N PRO A 1007 16.84 -30.16 -9.17
CA PRO A 1007 15.49 -30.40 -9.70
C PRO A 1007 14.69 -29.12 -9.98
N VAL A 1008 14.71 -28.15 -9.06
CA VAL A 1008 13.99 -26.87 -9.19
C VAL A 1008 14.56 -26.04 -10.33
N THR A 1009 15.89 -25.96 -10.46
CA THR A 1009 16.56 -25.24 -11.56
C THR A 1009 16.26 -25.86 -12.93
N CYS A 1010 16.28 -27.20 -13.04
CA CYS A 1010 15.93 -27.89 -14.28
C CYS A 1010 14.48 -27.62 -14.69
N GLU A 1011 13.55 -27.60 -13.72
CA GLU A 1011 12.14 -27.28 -13.96
C GLU A 1011 11.98 -25.82 -14.42
N TYR A 1012 12.67 -24.87 -13.80
CA TYR A 1012 12.66 -23.45 -14.21
C TYR A 1012 13.21 -23.26 -15.63
N TRP A 1013 14.34 -23.89 -15.95
CA TRP A 1013 14.94 -23.86 -17.29
C TRP A 1013 13.98 -24.38 -18.36
N ALA A 1014 13.34 -25.52 -18.10
CA ALA A 1014 12.40 -26.13 -19.04
C ALA A 1014 11.11 -25.31 -19.21
N THR A 1015 10.57 -24.76 -18.13
CA THR A 1015 9.25 -24.13 -18.12
C THR A 1015 9.32 -22.61 -18.33
N GLN A 1016 10.05 -21.89 -17.47
CA GLN A 1016 10.07 -20.43 -17.44
C GLN A 1016 10.98 -19.86 -18.52
N LEU A 1017 12.12 -20.51 -18.79
CA LEU A 1017 13.04 -20.12 -19.86
C LEU A 1017 12.73 -20.83 -21.20
N GLN A 1018 11.76 -21.75 -21.21
CA GLN A 1018 11.28 -22.50 -22.37
C GLN A 1018 12.41 -23.21 -23.15
N ARG A 1019 13.31 -23.87 -22.41
CA ARG A 1019 14.49 -24.54 -22.95
C ARG A 1019 14.34 -26.06 -22.92
N GLY A 1020 14.52 -26.70 -24.07
CA GLY A 1020 14.41 -28.18 -24.20
C GLY A 1020 15.72 -28.94 -23.93
N ASP A 1021 16.83 -28.23 -23.77
CA ASP A 1021 18.15 -28.80 -23.47
C ASP A 1021 18.43 -28.89 -21.96
N GLU A 1022 19.54 -29.51 -21.58
CA GLU A 1022 19.92 -29.62 -20.17
C GLU A 1022 20.31 -28.26 -19.58
N ALA A 1023 19.77 -27.94 -18.40
CA ALA A 1023 20.10 -26.71 -17.70
C ALA A 1023 21.60 -26.66 -17.34
N PRO A 1024 22.33 -25.55 -17.55
CA PRO A 1024 23.72 -25.44 -17.09
C PRO A 1024 23.87 -25.62 -15.57
N LEU A 1025 25.05 -26.07 -15.11
CA LEU A 1025 25.32 -26.25 -13.67
C LEU A 1025 25.45 -24.93 -12.92
N THR A 1026 26.00 -23.92 -13.58
CA THR A 1026 26.24 -22.57 -13.05
C THR A 1026 25.36 -21.56 -13.78
N LEU A 1027 25.00 -20.47 -13.11
CA LEU A 1027 24.26 -19.38 -13.74
C LEU A 1027 25.18 -18.51 -14.61
N GLU A 1028 25.30 -18.85 -15.88
CA GLU A 1028 26.07 -18.06 -16.85
C GLU A 1028 25.42 -16.69 -17.14
N PRO A 1029 26.20 -15.66 -17.53
CA PRO A 1029 25.66 -14.31 -17.78
C PRO A 1029 24.49 -14.25 -18.76
N PHE A 1030 24.48 -15.11 -19.78
CA PHE A 1030 23.39 -15.14 -20.75
C PHE A 1030 22.07 -15.66 -20.14
N ILE A 1031 22.12 -16.54 -19.15
CA ILE A 1031 20.94 -17.05 -18.43
C ILE A 1031 20.35 -15.94 -17.57
N LEU A 1032 21.23 -15.23 -16.84
CA LEU A 1032 20.86 -14.07 -16.03
C LEU A 1032 20.23 -12.97 -16.88
N GLU A 1033 20.77 -12.72 -18.07
CA GLU A 1033 20.20 -11.81 -19.06
C GLU A 1033 18.76 -12.21 -19.47
N MET A 1034 18.49 -13.50 -19.70
CA MET A 1034 17.14 -13.97 -20.00
C MET A 1034 16.17 -13.68 -18.84
N ILE A 1035 16.57 -13.95 -17.60
CA ILE A 1035 15.74 -13.72 -16.41
C ILE A 1035 15.46 -12.23 -16.21
N ILE A 1036 16.48 -11.37 -16.28
CA ILE A 1036 16.31 -9.91 -16.12
C ILE A 1036 15.40 -9.34 -17.21
N LYS A 1037 15.58 -9.77 -18.47
CA LYS A 1037 14.70 -9.36 -19.57
C LYS A 1037 13.25 -9.81 -19.34
N GLN A 1038 12.98 -11.03 -18.88
CA GLN A 1038 11.59 -11.44 -18.59
C GLN A 1038 10.89 -10.53 -17.58
N HIS A 1039 11.60 -9.99 -16.60
CA HIS A 1039 11.06 -9.06 -15.62
C HIS A 1039 10.90 -7.64 -16.19
N LEU A 1040 11.87 -7.15 -16.96
CA LEU A 1040 11.77 -5.88 -17.66
C LEU A 1040 10.60 -5.87 -18.65
N TRP A 1041 10.28 -6.98 -19.31
CA TRP A 1041 9.11 -7.07 -20.21
C TRP A 1041 7.79 -7.45 -19.52
N SER A 1042 7.79 -7.61 -18.19
CA SER A 1042 6.56 -7.88 -17.44
C SER A 1042 5.56 -6.71 -17.50
N ASN A 1043 4.32 -6.97 -17.10
CA ASN A 1043 3.30 -5.92 -17.04
C ASN A 1043 3.34 -5.09 -15.74
N SER A 1044 4.18 -5.44 -14.76
CA SER A 1044 4.35 -4.69 -13.51
C SER A 1044 4.79 -3.24 -13.72
N MET A 1045 4.20 -2.34 -12.92
CA MET A 1045 4.53 -0.90 -12.88
C MET A 1045 6.02 -0.70 -12.58
N PHE A 1046 6.59 -1.45 -11.63
CA PHE A 1046 8.03 -1.44 -11.35
C PHE A 1046 8.64 -2.84 -11.48
N ALA A 1047 9.82 -2.91 -12.08
CA ALA A 1047 10.72 -4.07 -12.00
C ALA A 1047 11.94 -3.69 -11.13
N LEU A 1048 12.19 -4.39 -10.04
CA LEU A 1048 13.30 -4.12 -9.13
C LEU A 1048 14.29 -5.27 -9.12
N PHE A 1049 15.58 -4.93 -9.09
CA PHE A 1049 16.66 -5.91 -9.12
C PHE A 1049 17.66 -5.63 -8.01
N LEU A 1050 18.16 -6.67 -7.35
CA LEU A 1050 19.31 -6.52 -6.46
C LEU A 1050 20.52 -6.03 -7.27
N LEU A 1051 21.31 -5.12 -6.72
CA LEU A 1051 22.47 -4.60 -7.45
C LEU A 1051 23.45 -5.71 -7.86
N GLN A 1052 23.65 -6.73 -7.02
CA GLN A 1052 24.45 -7.91 -7.38
C GLN A 1052 23.95 -8.62 -8.64
N ASP A 1053 22.64 -8.85 -8.78
CA ASP A 1053 22.06 -9.51 -9.97
C ASP A 1053 22.28 -8.67 -11.24
N LEU A 1054 22.29 -7.32 -11.13
CA LEU A 1054 22.61 -6.45 -12.26
C LEU A 1054 24.10 -6.49 -12.62
N THR A 1055 24.99 -6.39 -11.62
CA THR A 1055 26.44 -6.40 -11.85
C THR A 1055 26.95 -7.76 -12.32
N ASP A 1056 26.31 -8.86 -11.90
CA ASP A 1056 26.64 -10.23 -12.30
C ASP A 1056 26.43 -10.49 -13.80
N LEU A 1057 25.78 -9.58 -14.53
CA LEU A 1057 25.74 -9.61 -15.99
C LEU A 1057 27.13 -9.48 -16.62
N ILE A 1058 28.08 -8.86 -15.92
CA ILE A 1058 29.44 -8.66 -16.41
C ILE A 1058 30.39 -9.56 -15.60
N PRO A 1059 31.13 -10.49 -16.23
CA PRO A 1059 32.08 -11.37 -15.55
C PRO A 1059 33.09 -10.63 -14.66
N PHE A 1060 33.47 -9.40 -15.01
CA PHE A 1060 34.38 -8.54 -14.23
C PHE A 1060 33.93 -8.31 -12.77
N PHE A 1061 32.61 -8.24 -12.51
CA PHE A 1061 32.07 -7.99 -11.17
C PHE A 1061 31.84 -9.28 -10.36
N ARG A 1062 31.95 -10.46 -10.97
CA ARG A 1062 31.80 -11.78 -10.31
C ARG A 1062 33.04 -12.14 -9.49
N ARG A 1063 33.29 -11.39 -8.41
CA ARG A 1063 34.50 -11.52 -7.56
C ARG A 1063 34.29 -12.41 -6.34
N GLN A 1064 33.04 -12.81 -6.07
CA GLN A 1064 32.64 -13.61 -4.93
C GLN A 1064 32.03 -14.94 -5.39
N THR A 1065 32.01 -15.90 -4.47
CA THR A 1065 31.22 -17.13 -4.65
C THR A 1065 29.73 -16.82 -4.46
N PRO A 1066 28.83 -17.58 -5.10
CA PRO A 1066 27.38 -17.34 -4.97
C PRO A 1066 26.87 -17.30 -3.52
N GLN A 1067 27.46 -18.11 -2.63
CA GLN A 1067 27.10 -18.13 -1.21
C GLN A 1067 27.56 -16.88 -0.45
N GLN A 1068 28.69 -16.27 -0.86
CA GLN A 1068 29.20 -15.03 -0.26
C GLN A 1068 28.40 -13.79 -0.68
N GLU A 1069 27.60 -13.89 -1.75
CA GLU A 1069 26.77 -12.79 -2.27
C GLU A 1069 25.43 -12.67 -1.55
N ARG A 1070 25.07 -13.66 -0.72
CA ARG A 1070 23.80 -13.70 -0.01
C ARG A 1070 23.75 -12.62 1.08
N ILE A 1071 22.72 -11.79 1.04
CA ILE A 1071 22.52 -10.70 2.01
C ILE A 1071 22.01 -11.27 3.34
N ASN A 1072 20.94 -12.07 3.29
CA ASN A 1072 20.29 -12.66 4.46
C ASN A 1072 20.01 -14.16 4.29
N ASP A 1073 20.07 -14.89 5.40
CA ASP A 1073 19.48 -16.22 5.54
C ASP A 1073 18.41 -16.22 6.64
N PRO A 1074 17.11 -16.15 6.27
CA PRO A 1074 16.00 -16.16 7.23
C PRO A 1074 15.94 -17.39 8.13
N SER A 1075 16.55 -18.51 7.70
CA SER A 1075 16.59 -19.74 8.50
C SER A 1075 17.60 -19.67 9.66
N ASN A 1076 18.51 -18.70 9.64
CA ASN A 1076 19.53 -18.51 10.66
C ASN A 1076 19.16 -17.34 11.59
N PRO A 1077 18.65 -17.60 12.82
CA PRO A 1077 18.28 -16.54 13.76
C PRO A 1077 19.48 -15.72 14.26
N ASN A 1078 20.71 -16.20 14.06
CA ASN A 1078 21.95 -15.52 14.42
C ASN A 1078 22.70 -14.96 13.18
N HIS A 1079 22.00 -14.78 12.05
CA HIS A 1079 22.60 -14.26 10.83
C HIS A 1079 23.23 -12.88 11.04
N ARG A 1080 24.42 -12.66 10.47
CA ARG A 1080 25.14 -11.39 10.53
C ARG A 1080 24.93 -10.63 9.22
N TRP A 1081 24.45 -9.40 9.32
CA TRP A 1081 24.18 -8.56 8.15
C TRP A 1081 25.46 -7.84 7.71
N GLU A 1082 26.43 -8.63 7.25
CA GLU A 1082 27.80 -8.16 6.96
C GLU A 1082 28.13 -8.10 5.47
N TYR A 1083 27.18 -8.45 4.58
CA TYR A 1083 27.42 -8.46 3.14
C TYR A 1083 27.92 -7.10 2.65
N ARG A 1084 28.91 -7.13 1.76
CA ARG A 1084 29.53 -5.96 1.18
C ARG A 1084 29.91 -6.22 -0.27
N TYR A 1085 29.61 -5.26 -1.15
CA TYR A 1085 29.95 -5.37 -2.56
C TYR A 1085 31.48 -5.42 -2.73
N PRO A 1086 32.03 -6.26 -3.62
CA PRO A 1086 33.47 -6.40 -3.83
C PRO A 1086 34.06 -5.36 -4.81
N TYR A 1087 33.31 -4.30 -5.12
CA TYR A 1087 33.64 -3.23 -6.08
C TYR A 1087 33.08 -1.89 -5.60
N TYR A 1088 33.65 -0.78 -6.09
CA TYR A 1088 33.20 0.57 -5.74
C TYR A 1088 32.08 1.04 -6.66
N LEU A 1089 31.20 1.91 -6.18
CA LEU A 1089 30.16 2.57 -6.99
C LEU A 1089 30.74 3.21 -8.26
N ASN A 1090 31.91 3.85 -8.16
CA ASN A 1090 32.57 4.45 -9.32
C ASN A 1090 32.95 3.41 -10.40
N ASP A 1091 33.32 2.18 -10.01
CA ASP A 1091 33.63 1.11 -10.96
C ASP A 1091 32.37 0.73 -11.75
N ILE A 1092 31.22 0.64 -11.09
CA ILE A 1092 29.93 0.31 -11.71
C ILE A 1092 29.48 1.45 -12.64
N ILE A 1093 29.57 2.69 -12.15
CA ILE A 1093 29.17 3.90 -12.88
C ILE A 1093 30.01 4.10 -14.14
N THR A 1094 31.30 3.76 -14.11
CA THR A 1094 32.22 3.96 -15.24
C THR A 1094 32.29 2.77 -16.20
N ASN A 1095 31.73 1.61 -15.84
CA ASN A 1095 31.66 0.45 -16.71
C ASN A 1095 30.63 0.66 -17.83
N THR A 1096 31.11 0.92 -19.05
CA THR A 1096 30.28 1.22 -20.22
C THR A 1096 29.50 0.01 -20.72
N GLU A 1097 30.05 -1.20 -20.58
CA GLU A 1097 29.39 -2.45 -21.00
C GLU A 1097 28.09 -2.66 -20.21
N LEU A 1098 28.16 -2.61 -18.88
CA LEU A 1098 26.99 -2.73 -17.99
C LEU A 1098 25.99 -1.60 -18.22
N THR A 1099 26.48 -0.35 -18.21
CA THR A 1099 25.58 0.81 -18.22
C THR A 1099 24.85 0.97 -19.55
N THR A 1100 25.53 0.76 -20.68
CA THR A 1100 24.91 0.80 -22.02
C THR A 1100 23.92 -0.34 -22.20
N LYS A 1101 24.29 -1.58 -21.82
CA LYS A 1101 23.42 -2.75 -21.92
C LYS A 1101 22.10 -2.54 -21.15
N LEU A 1102 22.16 -2.09 -19.90
CA LEU A 1102 20.97 -1.86 -19.09
C LEU A 1102 20.13 -0.69 -19.61
N ARG A 1103 20.78 0.38 -20.08
CA ARG A 1103 20.11 1.53 -20.70
C ARG A 1103 19.32 1.11 -21.94
N GLU A 1104 19.93 0.34 -22.83
CA GLU A 1104 19.28 -0.18 -24.03
C GLU A 1104 18.07 -1.04 -23.68
N TRP A 1105 18.17 -1.92 -22.68
CA TRP A 1105 17.04 -2.75 -22.27
C TRP A 1105 15.92 -1.94 -21.64
N ALA A 1106 16.25 -0.91 -20.87
CA ALA A 1106 15.26 0.01 -20.32
C ALA A 1106 14.51 0.76 -21.43
N GLU A 1107 15.19 1.18 -22.50
CA GLU A 1107 14.56 1.81 -23.67
C GLU A 1107 13.68 0.82 -24.44
N LEU A 1108 14.19 -0.38 -24.74
CA LEU A 1108 13.46 -1.41 -25.49
C LEU A 1108 12.26 -2.01 -24.72
N SER A 1109 12.29 -1.96 -23.39
CA SER A 1109 11.17 -2.40 -22.54
C SER A 1109 10.22 -1.28 -22.14
N HIS A 1110 10.42 -0.05 -22.66
CA HIS A 1110 9.64 1.14 -22.33
C HIS A 1110 9.60 1.47 -20.83
N ARG A 1111 10.75 1.36 -20.15
CA ARG A 1111 10.91 1.59 -18.71
C ARG A 1111 11.68 2.85 -18.32
N ILE A 1112 11.80 3.82 -19.23
CA ILE A 1112 12.46 5.13 -19.02
C ILE A 1112 11.42 6.26 -18.94
#